data_AF-A0A552WLZ5-F1
#
_entry.id   AF-A0A552WLZ5-F1
#
_cell.length_a   1.000
_cell.length_b   1.000
_cell.length_c   1.000
_cell.angle_alpha   90.00
_cell.angle_beta   90.00
_cell.angle_gamma   90.00
#
_symmetry.space_group_name_H-M   'P 1'
#
loop_
_entity.id
_entity.type
_entity.pdbx_description
1 polymer ?
#
loop_
_entity_poly.entity_id
_entity_poly.type
_entity_poly.pdbx_seq_one_letter_code
_entity_poly.pdbx_strand_id
1 'polypeptide(L)'
;MTTAVLVGASVAPAVADAPGTTYYVDADKGSDANSGTTPATAVKSLERASALDLGPGDSVLFERGDQWRGQLVLENLAGSADSPITVGSYGSADRRPVIHGTSPDYTRSYATVELLNSEHVTLEGLELTNRSERRSIEGGGGGLRQGINIAITDADRSVYSGIHVSDVDIYDVDGKTDPAGDSNDGKRTGGIGFLIDDDFDGEPVRFHDISVTDSRIERVDQTGIWLESTFRDKELQPGTEGTTRAGHTWDEIKFTDVNIGYNAILDVGKNAAILRMMEGGSFHHNVVANNADRVLAGNTVFTSYVNGAVVEWNQVGHNVAHAAKDGAAFDPDLDSPNTVWRYNYSHDNNYGLMTLCTRARDGGIEVYQNIDIGGKGRTMNINYSFSDLTVRDNAFWAKPVADVEYPDTHPEYVNPDRAQADGYPQLIWETYLRPEAEFVHGQRYTYTGNTIYNEAPTATFYLNPNEPGVSRQLVDRTVVDNDFYGIWPQDGTGAPVEDGFTHGGSTPPASWIADTVGQQVYDFWAPSIAGQANDAIGPRSGTFAELPKRPEEPVVTPGELLSRLDTVAYSLREADGNGNTHFTASATKAAEWGRTARWDDPVAQFLVARESFEGSTPVKQYKKGELYRYAVTDEQGAAARADGFSYNTNVFHVLAEPVEGSRPVHLLTNRARYSLAAEGRLLTDEIAAGWQDLGVLFHTASLPEVTPAPVTWTDASGSSSDTYTVPVTEHVAYLLDGAHVAAGTYPGAETVAITAVPDAGYLLADGAAAGWTIEFSDGRWVTPAEVKLLDVPGTANDAIIVPKATGVEYLLDGQVVRQGRHTVGSAGTVRVEARALAGYVVAPGAAGVWTYEFSSSHPRNK
;
A
#
# COMPACT_ATOMS: atom_id res chain seq x y z
N MET A 1 -79.40 13.08 -24.91
CA MET A 1 -78.38 12.17 -25.46
C MET A 1 -77.14 12.40 -24.63
N THR A 2 -76.86 11.48 -23.71
CA THR A 2 -75.71 11.55 -22.79
C THR A 2 -75.00 10.22 -22.96
N THR A 3 -73.89 10.23 -23.68
CA THR A 3 -73.10 9.03 -23.98
C THR A 3 -72.09 8.86 -22.85
N ALA A 4 -72.28 7.85 -22.01
CA ALA A 4 -71.30 7.44 -21.02
C ALA A 4 -70.25 6.54 -21.71
N VAL A 5 -68.99 6.95 -21.64
CA VAL A 5 -67.85 6.14 -22.08
C VAL A 5 -67.39 5.31 -20.88
N LEU A 6 -67.57 3.98 -20.94
CA LEU A 6 -66.91 3.04 -20.03
C LEU A 6 -65.46 2.87 -20.50
N VAL A 7 -64.50 3.30 -19.70
CA VAL A 7 -63.09 2.91 -19.85
C VAL A 7 -62.91 1.61 -19.07
N GLY A 8 -62.80 0.49 -19.78
CA GLY A 8 -62.40 -0.78 -19.18
C GLY A 8 -60.89 -0.78 -18.94
N ALA A 9 -60.46 -0.73 -17.69
CA ALA A 9 -59.08 -0.95 -17.32
C ALA A 9 -58.76 -2.45 -17.48
N SER A 10 -57.87 -2.79 -18.41
CA SER A 10 -57.22 -4.10 -18.44
C SER A 10 -56.20 -4.14 -17.31
N VAL A 11 -56.51 -4.84 -16.22
CA VAL A 11 -55.52 -5.21 -15.23
C VAL A 11 -54.68 -6.31 -15.86
N ALA A 12 -53.48 -5.97 -16.34
CA ALA A 12 -52.47 -6.97 -16.64
C ALA A 12 -52.12 -7.67 -15.31
N PRO A 13 -52.02 -9.02 -15.28
CA PRO A 13 -51.58 -9.70 -14.07
C PRO A 13 -50.18 -9.19 -13.71
N ALA A 14 -49.98 -8.83 -12.44
CA ALA A 14 -48.65 -8.61 -11.90
C ALA A 14 -47.85 -9.90 -12.13
N VAL A 15 -46.83 -9.82 -12.97
CA VAL A 15 -45.81 -10.87 -13.07
C VAL A 15 -45.14 -10.87 -11.71
N ALA A 16 -45.31 -11.94 -10.94
CA ALA A 16 -44.49 -12.14 -9.76
C ALA A 16 -43.06 -12.30 -10.28
N ASP A 17 -42.14 -11.44 -9.84
CA ASP A 17 -40.71 -11.60 -10.14
C ASP A 17 -40.29 -13.01 -9.71
N ALA A 18 -39.81 -13.78 -10.68
CA ALA A 18 -39.16 -15.03 -10.37
C ALA A 18 -37.91 -14.70 -9.55
N PRO A 19 -37.62 -15.42 -8.45
CA PRO A 19 -36.38 -15.20 -7.72
C PRO A 19 -35.19 -15.42 -8.66
N GLY A 20 -34.21 -14.52 -8.61
CA GLY A 20 -32.99 -14.65 -9.42
C GLY A 20 -32.23 -15.93 -9.13
N THR A 21 -31.35 -16.30 -10.05
CA THR A 21 -30.52 -17.50 -10.01
C THR A 21 -29.20 -17.22 -9.28
N THR A 22 -28.88 -18.03 -8.27
CA THR A 22 -27.56 -18.01 -7.63
C THR A 22 -26.62 -18.99 -8.31
N TYR A 23 -25.51 -18.49 -8.83
CA TYR A 23 -24.39 -19.24 -9.36
C TYR A 23 -23.25 -19.31 -8.34
N TYR A 24 -22.62 -20.47 -8.23
CA TYR A 24 -21.54 -20.77 -7.29
C TYR A 24 -20.24 -21.04 -8.06
N VAL A 25 -19.13 -20.46 -7.59
CA VAL A 25 -17.79 -20.60 -8.15
C VAL A 25 -16.86 -21.19 -7.09
N ASP A 26 -16.25 -22.35 -7.37
CA ASP A 26 -15.38 -23.11 -6.46
C ASP A 26 -14.12 -23.56 -7.24
N ALA A 27 -12.96 -23.05 -6.85
CA ALA A 27 -11.68 -23.29 -7.52
C ALA A 27 -11.18 -24.72 -7.31
N ASP A 28 -11.55 -25.37 -6.21
CA ASP A 28 -11.03 -26.67 -5.81
C ASP A 28 -11.90 -27.83 -6.31
N LYS A 29 -13.22 -27.72 -6.13
CA LYS A 29 -14.24 -28.75 -6.38
C LYS A 29 -15.13 -28.45 -7.58
N GLY A 30 -15.12 -27.21 -8.09
CA GLY A 30 -15.93 -26.81 -9.24
C GLY A 30 -15.50 -27.46 -10.56
N SER A 31 -16.37 -27.35 -11.56
CA SER A 31 -16.10 -27.76 -12.94
C SER A 31 -16.84 -26.85 -13.91
N ASP A 32 -16.18 -26.37 -14.97
CA ASP A 32 -16.79 -25.46 -15.95
C ASP A 32 -17.85 -26.13 -16.85
N ALA A 33 -17.96 -27.46 -16.77
CA ALA A 33 -19.07 -28.21 -17.37
C ALA A 33 -20.36 -28.18 -16.53
N ASN A 34 -20.28 -27.70 -15.28
CA ASN A 34 -21.43 -27.63 -14.38
C ASN A 34 -22.33 -26.42 -14.71
N SER A 35 -23.59 -26.48 -14.26
CA SER A 35 -24.53 -25.36 -14.39
C SER A 35 -24.20 -24.18 -13.47
N GLY A 36 -23.45 -24.41 -12.38
CA GLY A 36 -23.18 -23.39 -11.37
C GLY A 36 -24.31 -23.18 -10.37
N THR A 37 -25.51 -23.75 -10.57
CA THR A 37 -26.73 -23.35 -9.83
C THR A 37 -26.91 -23.96 -8.43
N THR A 38 -25.93 -24.74 -7.96
CA THR A 38 -25.85 -25.24 -6.58
C THR A 38 -24.38 -25.31 -6.16
N PRO A 39 -24.04 -25.25 -4.85
CA PRO A 39 -22.66 -25.42 -4.40
C PRO A 39 -22.01 -26.72 -4.88
N ALA A 40 -22.77 -27.82 -4.90
CA ALA A 40 -22.27 -29.13 -5.35
C ALA A 40 -22.02 -29.21 -6.86
N THR A 41 -22.55 -28.25 -7.62
CA THR A 41 -22.40 -28.13 -9.07
C THR A 41 -21.84 -26.75 -9.43
N ALA A 42 -20.92 -26.23 -8.62
CA ALA A 42 -20.25 -24.95 -8.86
C ALA A 42 -19.43 -24.97 -10.16
N VAL A 43 -19.35 -23.82 -10.83
CA VAL A 43 -18.35 -23.61 -11.91
C VAL A 43 -16.97 -23.40 -11.31
N LYS A 44 -15.90 -23.52 -12.11
CA LYS A 44 -14.53 -23.54 -11.59
C LYS A 44 -13.78 -22.24 -11.81
N SER A 45 -13.81 -21.73 -13.03
CA SER A 45 -12.88 -20.71 -13.50
C SER A 45 -13.49 -19.31 -13.53
N LEU A 46 -12.62 -18.29 -13.51
CA LEU A 46 -13.02 -16.90 -13.73
C LEU A 46 -13.60 -16.72 -15.14
N GLU A 47 -13.01 -17.39 -16.13
CA GLU A 47 -13.46 -17.35 -17.51
C GLU A 47 -14.91 -17.84 -17.63
N ARG A 48 -15.27 -18.91 -16.90
CA ARG A 48 -16.64 -19.40 -16.90
C ARG A 48 -17.58 -18.48 -16.13
N ALA A 49 -17.14 -17.92 -15.00
CA ALA A 49 -17.91 -16.96 -14.21
C ALA A 49 -18.21 -15.67 -14.99
N SER A 50 -17.23 -15.13 -15.73
CA SER A 50 -17.38 -13.99 -16.64
C SER A 50 -18.36 -14.24 -17.78
N ALA A 51 -18.57 -15.50 -18.17
CA ALA A 51 -19.46 -15.88 -19.27
C ALA A 51 -20.85 -16.32 -18.80
N LEU A 52 -21.23 -16.01 -17.56
CA LEU A 52 -22.59 -16.23 -17.05
C LEU A 52 -23.52 -15.13 -17.61
N ASP A 53 -24.70 -15.54 -18.07
CA ASP A 53 -25.76 -14.63 -18.51
C ASP A 53 -26.58 -14.25 -17.28
N LEU A 54 -26.30 -13.07 -16.72
CA LEU A 54 -26.89 -12.58 -15.47
C LEU A 54 -27.99 -11.56 -15.76
N GLY A 55 -29.15 -11.74 -15.15
CA GLY A 55 -30.26 -10.79 -15.17
C GLY A 55 -30.64 -10.29 -13.77
N PRO A 56 -31.73 -9.50 -13.67
CA PRO A 56 -32.19 -8.94 -12.40
C PRO A 56 -32.35 -10.00 -11.29
N GLY A 57 -31.73 -9.74 -10.15
CA GLY A 57 -31.76 -10.59 -8.95
C GLY A 57 -30.79 -11.77 -8.97
N ASP A 58 -30.07 -12.01 -10.06
CA ASP A 58 -29.08 -13.09 -10.13
C ASP A 58 -27.88 -12.79 -9.22
N SER A 59 -27.17 -13.85 -8.80
CA SER A 59 -25.96 -13.71 -8.00
C SER A 59 -24.85 -14.64 -8.48
N VAL A 60 -23.60 -14.19 -8.39
CA VAL A 60 -22.40 -15.02 -8.59
C VAL A 60 -21.58 -15.00 -7.31
N LEU A 61 -21.48 -16.14 -6.63
CA LEU A 61 -20.85 -16.26 -5.32
C LEU A 61 -19.60 -17.13 -5.42
N PHE A 62 -18.48 -16.60 -4.92
CA PHE A 62 -17.19 -17.29 -4.86
C PHE A 62 -16.98 -17.97 -3.51
N GLU A 63 -16.51 -19.22 -3.50
CA GLU A 63 -16.29 -19.99 -2.27
C GLU A 63 -15.20 -19.33 -1.41
N ARG A 64 -15.48 -19.13 -0.13
CA ARG A 64 -14.53 -18.61 0.85
C ARG A 64 -13.36 -19.58 1.05
N GLY A 65 -12.15 -19.04 1.16
CA GLY A 65 -10.90 -19.80 1.26
C GLY A 65 -10.22 -20.10 -0.08
N ASP A 66 -10.98 -20.06 -1.17
CA ASP A 66 -10.47 -20.31 -2.52
C ASP A 66 -9.77 -19.09 -3.10
N GLN A 67 -8.94 -19.34 -4.12
CA GLN A 67 -8.15 -18.32 -4.79
C GLN A 67 -8.15 -18.53 -6.31
N TRP A 68 -8.26 -17.43 -7.04
CA TRP A 68 -8.20 -17.39 -8.50
C TRP A 68 -7.08 -16.49 -8.99
N ARG A 69 -6.59 -16.77 -10.20
CA ARG A 69 -5.61 -15.93 -10.92
C ARG A 69 -6.20 -15.55 -12.27
N GLY A 70 -6.15 -14.27 -12.61
CA GLY A 70 -6.72 -13.74 -13.84
C GLY A 70 -7.56 -12.49 -13.58
N GLN A 71 -8.50 -12.23 -14.48
CA GLN A 71 -9.40 -11.09 -14.42
C GLN A 71 -10.84 -11.59 -14.42
N LEU A 72 -11.68 -11.02 -13.55
CA LEU A 72 -13.13 -11.16 -13.62
C LEU A 72 -13.68 -10.00 -14.45
N VAL A 73 -14.10 -10.28 -15.67
CA VAL A 73 -14.77 -9.30 -16.55
C VAL A 73 -16.28 -9.54 -16.49
N LEU A 74 -17.04 -8.50 -16.21
CA LEU A 74 -18.49 -8.48 -16.16
C LEU A 74 -18.96 -7.35 -17.07
N GLU A 75 -19.70 -7.65 -18.12
CA GLU A 75 -20.04 -6.68 -19.14
C GLU A 75 -21.53 -6.69 -19.49
N ASN A 76 -22.07 -5.51 -19.76
CA ASN A 76 -23.46 -5.31 -20.22
C ASN A 76 -24.51 -5.92 -19.27
N LEU A 77 -24.24 -5.87 -17.95
CA LEU A 77 -25.17 -6.39 -16.95
C LEU A 77 -26.26 -5.35 -16.66
N ALA A 78 -27.51 -5.80 -16.67
CA ALA A 78 -28.67 -4.96 -16.40
C ALA A 78 -29.51 -5.59 -15.29
N GLY A 79 -29.19 -5.24 -14.03
CA GLY A 79 -30.08 -5.51 -12.91
C GLY A 79 -31.26 -4.54 -12.86
N SER A 80 -31.97 -4.49 -11.74
CA SER A 80 -32.94 -3.44 -11.46
C SER A 80 -32.80 -2.93 -10.03
N ALA A 81 -33.35 -1.74 -9.74
CA ALA A 81 -33.33 -1.18 -8.39
C ALA A 81 -33.95 -2.12 -7.33
N ASP A 82 -34.99 -2.87 -7.69
CA ASP A 82 -35.67 -3.82 -6.80
C ASP A 82 -34.99 -5.21 -6.79
N SER A 83 -34.10 -5.49 -7.74
CA SER A 83 -33.45 -6.79 -7.92
C SER A 83 -32.07 -6.60 -8.58
N PRO A 84 -31.09 -6.08 -7.84
CA PRO A 84 -29.73 -5.91 -8.35
C PRO A 84 -29.04 -7.26 -8.58
N ILE A 85 -28.06 -7.28 -9.48
CA ILE A 85 -27.14 -8.40 -9.62
C ILE A 85 -26.10 -8.32 -8.51
N THR A 86 -25.80 -9.45 -7.86
CA THR A 86 -24.83 -9.49 -6.75
C THR A 86 -23.63 -10.35 -7.11
N VAL A 87 -22.43 -9.83 -6.93
CA VAL A 87 -21.16 -10.59 -7.01
C VAL A 87 -20.58 -10.64 -5.61
N GLY A 88 -20.50 -11.83 -5.04
CA GLY A 88 -20.31 -12.02 -3.61
C GLY A 88 -19.44 -13.21 -3.25
N SER A 89 -19.54 -13.61 -1.99
CA SER A 89 -18.91 -14.83 -1.48
C SER A 89 -19.91 -15.77 -0.82
N TYR A 90 -19.59 -17.06 -0.74
CA TYR A 90 -20.36 -18.06 0.02
C TYR A 90 -19.42 -19.06 0.71
N GLY A 91 -19.97 -19.90 1.58
CA GLY A 91 -19.19 -20.84 2.36
C GLY A 91 -18.86 -20.29 3.76
N SER A 92 -18.06 -21.03 4.52
CA SER A 92 -17.86 -20.79 5.95
C SER A 92 -16.41 -20.63 6.38
N ALA A 93 -15.46 -20.67 5.44
CA ALA A 93 -14.06 -20.41 5.75
C ALA A 93 -13.87 -18.96 6.20
N ASP A 94 -12.92 -18.73 7.11
CA ASP A 94 -12.68 -17.39 7.67
C ASP A 94 -12.20 -16.40 6.59
N ARG A 95 -11.34 -16.85 5.67
CA ARG A 95 -10.78 -16.02 4.60
C ARG A 95 -11.78 -15.82 3.45
N ARG A 96 -11.86 -14.60 2.91
CA ARG A 96 -12.67 -14.28 1.74
C ARG A 96 -12.10 -14.96 0.48
N PRO A 97 -12.91 -15.16 -0.58
CA PRO A 97 -12.37 -15.55 -1.89
C PRO A 97 -11.37 -14.51 -2.39
N VAL A 98 -10.21 -14.96 -2.89
CA VAL A 98 -9.16 -14.05 -3.37
C VAL A 98 -9.02 -14.13 -4.87
N ILE A 99 -9.04 -12.97 -5.54
CA ILE A 99 -8.73 -12.87 -6.97
C ILE A 99 -7.41 -12.12 -7.14
N HIS A 100 -6.45 -12.76 -7.80
CA HIS A 100 -5.17 -12.18 -8.16
C HIS A 100 -5.18 -11.77 -9.63
N GLY A 101 -5.16 -10.47 -9.91
CA GLY A 101 -4.89 -9.91 -11.23
C GLY A 101 -3.47 -10.27 -11.68
N THR A 102 -3.34 -10.95 -12.82
CA THR A 102 -2.04 -11.46 -13.32
C THR A 102 -1.76 -11.08 -14.78
N SER A 103 -1.99 -9.83 -15.19
CA SER A 103 -1.64 -9.41 -16.57
C SER A 103 -0.12 -9.41 -16.77
N PRO A 104 0.40 -10.05 -17.84
CA PRO A 104 1.79 -9.87 -18.26
C PRO A 104 2.00 -8.59 -19.09
N ASP A 105 0.92 -7.95 -19.54
CA ASP A 105 0.95 -6.73 -20.35
C ASP A 105 0.82 -5.49 -19.44
N TYR A 106 1.81 -4.61 -19.51
CA TYR A 106 1.92 -3.38 -18.73
C TYR A 106 1.46 -2.14 -19.50
N THR A 107 1.11 -2.29 -20.78
CA THR A 107 0.74 -1.17 -21.67
C THR A 107 -0.76 -0.92 -21.72
N ARG A 108 -1.56 -1.90 -21.29
CA ARG A 108 -3.03 -1.82 -21.26
C ARG A 108 -3.55 -1.63 -19.83
N SER A 109 -4.73 -1.02 -19.73
CA SER A 109 -5.53 -1.04 -18.49
C SER A 109 -5.89 -2.49 -18.14
N TYR A 110 -5.79 -2.85 -16.87
CA TYR A 110 -6.07 -4.19 -16.39
C TYR A 110 -6.49 -4.16 -14.92
N ALA A 111 -7.79 -4.30 -14.69
CA ALA A 111 -8.35 -4.42 -13.36
C ALA A 111 -8.39 -5.89 -12.91
N THR A 112 -8.47 -6.15 -11.61
CA THR A 112 -8.76 -7.51 -11.10
C THR A 112 -10.22 -7.87 -11.35
N VAL A 113 -11.12 -6.91 -11.08
CA VAL A 113 -12.52 -6.94 -11.47
C VAL A 113 -12.78 -5.77 -12.42
N GLU A 114 -13.30 -6.06 -13.60
CA GLU A 114 -13.70 -5.07 -14.59
C GLU A 114 -15.20 -5.17 -14.82
N LEU A 115 -15.94 -4.10 -14.51
CA LEU A 115 -17.38 -3.99 -14.70
C LEU A 115 -17.65 -2.97 -15.82
N LEU A 116 -18.11 -3.44 -16.97
CA LEU A 116 -18.30 -2.65 -18.18
C LEU A 116 -19.77 -2.43 -18.50
N ASN A 117 -20.16 -1.19 -18.81
CA ASN A 117 -21.48 -0.83 -19.35
C ASN A 117 -22.65 -1.45 -18.56
N SER A 118 -22.58 -1.44 -17.24
CA SER A 118 -23.49 -2.19 -16.36
C SER A 118 -24.21 -1.29 -15.37
N GLU A 119 -25.42 -1.68 -14.95
CA GLU A 119 -26.22 -0.98 -13.94
C GLU A 119 -26.85 -1.97 -12.93
N HIS A 120 -27.17 -1.48 -11.75
CA HIS A 120 -27.80 -2.24 -10.66
C HIS A 120 -26.99 -3.47 -10.28
N VAL A 121 -25.70 -3.26 -9.96
CA VAL A 121 -24.74 -4.30 -9.61
C VAL A 121 -24.12 -4.00 -8.24
N THR A 122 -24.09 -4.99 -7.37
CA THR A 122 -23.38 -4.94 -6.08
C THR A 122 -22.18 -5.88 -6.10
N LEU A 123 -20.99 -5.37 -5.74
CA LEU A 123 -19.78 -6.14 -5.53
C LEU A 123 -19.47 -6.17 -4.02
N GLU A 124 -19.38 -7.37 -3.43
CA GLU A 124 -19.20 -7.51 -1.98
C GLU A 124 -18.39 -8.73 -1.54
N GLY A 125 -17.74 -8.64 -0.38
CA GLY A 125 -17.16 -9.81 0.30
C GLY A 125 -15.95 -10.44 -0.41
N LEU A 126 -15.23 -9.67 -1.24
CA LEU A 126 -14.08 -10.15 -2.03
C LEU A 126 -12.74 -9.63 -1.49
N GLU A 127 -11.67 -10.41 -1.68
CA GLU A 127 -10.27 -9.98 -1.56
C GLU A 127 -9.64 -9.88 -2.97
N LEU A 128 -9.05 -8.74 -3.31
CA LEU A 128 -8.52 -8.45 -4.65
C LEU A 128 -7.09 -7.95 -4.57
N THR A 129 -6.22 -8.43 -5.46
CA THR A 129 -4.84 -7.97 -5.59
C THR A 129 -4.44 -7.87 -7.06
N ASN A 130 -3.49 -7.00 -7.41
CA ASN A 130 -3.06 -6.85 -8.80
C ASN A 130 -1.58 -6.49 -8.89
N ARG A 131 -0.74 -7.45 -8.53
CA ARG A 131 0.71 -7.27 -8.51
C ARG A 131 1.32 -7.36 -9.90
N SER A 132 2.40 -6.63 -10.09
CA SER A 132 3.25 -6.64 -11.27
C SER A 132 4.40 -7.64 -11.10
N GLU A 133 4.69 -8.47 -12.11
CA GLU A 133 5.93 -9.28 -12.11
C GLU A 133 7.21 -8.43 -12.32
N ARG A 134 7.03 -7.14 -12.63
CA ARG A 134 8.07 -6.13 -12.77
C ARG A 134 7.68 -4.96 -11.89
N ARG A 135 7.99 -5.05 -10.60
CA ARG A 135 8.02 -3.84 -9.78
C ARG A 135 9.13 -2.98 -10.38
N SER A 136 8.79 -1.82 -10.93
CA SER A 136 9.83 -0.97 -11.51
C SER A 136 10.88 -0.65 -10.46
N ILE A 137 12.11 -1.00 -10.79
CA ILE A 137 13.29 -0.70 -9.97
C ILE A 137 13.62 0.81 -10.05
N GLU A 138 12.85 1.60 -10.81
CA GLU A 138 13.08 3.04 -11.05
C GLU A 138 11.75 3.80 -11.19
N GLY A 139 11.02 3.99 -10.09
CA GLY A 139 10.01 5.06 -9.91
C GLY A 139 8.87 5.21 -10.93
N GLY A 140 8.72 4.31 -11.90
CA GLY A 140 7.93 4.56 -13.12
C GLY A 140 7.13 3.36 -13.63
N GLY A 141 6.87 2.36 -12.80
CA GLY A 141 6.26 1.13 -13.26
C GLY A 141 5.54 0.35 -12.18
N GLY A 142 4.24 0.55 -12.21
CA GLY A 142 3.29 -0.51 -12.45
C GLY A 142 2.68 -0.38 -13.85
N GLY A 143 1.95 -1.40 -14.30
CA GLY A 143 1.08 -1.25 -15.48
C GLY A 143 -0.11 -0.35 -15.15
N LEU A 144 -1.01 -0.11 -16.11
CA LEU A 144 -2.29 0.52 -15.80
C LEU A 144 -3.16 -0.49 -15.02
N ARG A 145 -2.94 -0.64 -13.71
CA ARG A 145 -3.57 -1.69 -12.89
C ARG A 145 -4.56 -1.13 -11.90
N GLN A 146 -5.65 -1.88 -11.68
CA GLN A 146 -6.69 -1.53 -10.72
C GLN A 146 -7.10 -2.75 -9.90
N GLY A 147 -7.59 -2.54 -8.68
CA GLY A 147 -8.39 -3.53 -7.97
C GLY A 147 -9.71 -3.72 -8.71
N ILE A 148 -10.50 -2.65 -8.78
CA ILE A 148 -11.79 -2.62 -9.47
C ILE A 148 -11.83 -1.44 -10.45
N ASN A 149 -12.22 -1.70 -11.70
CA ASN A 149 -12.52 -0.67 -12.69
C ASN A 149 -13.99 -0.81 -13.12
N ILE A 150 -14.80 0.20 -12.83
CA ILE A 150 -16.19 0.30 -13.28
C ILE A 150 -16.20 1.32 -14.40
N ALA A 151 -16.38 0.88 -15.64
CA ALA A 151 -16.25 1.74 -16.81
C ALA A 151 -17.48 1.69 -17.71
N ILE A 152 -17.87 2.86 -18.22
CA ILE A 152 -18.77 2.98 -19.36
C ILE A 152 -17.91 3.38 -20.56
N THR A 153 -17.82 2.48 -21.54
CA THR A 153 -16.99 2.63 -22.74
C THR A 153 -17.78 2.53 -24.04
N ASP A 154 -19.02 2.05 -23.96
CA ASP A 154 -19.95 1.95 -25.08
C ASP A 154 -21.37 2.11 -24.52
N ALA A 155 -21.77 3.37 -24.33
CA ALA A 155 -23.02 3.68 -23.66
C ALA A 155 -24.23 3.41 -24.56
N ASP A 156 -25.22 2.70 -24.02
CA ASP A 156 -26.52 2.46 -24.66
C ASP A 156 -27.67 3.26 -24.00
N ARG A 157 -27.32 4.06 -22.98
CA ARG A 157 -28.22 4.91 -22.19
C ARG A 157 -27.47 6.10 -21.63
N SER A 158 -28.20 7.13 -21.23
CA SER A 158 -27.61 8.36 -20.67
C SER A 158 -27.34 8.31 -19.16
N VAL A 159 -27.91 7.34 -18.43
CA VAL A 159 -27.72 7.21 -16.98
C VAL A 159 -27.50 5.75 -16.61
N TYR A 160 -26.37 5.46 -15.95
CA TYR A 160 -26.08 4.17 -15.33
C TYR A 160 -26.25 4.30 -13.81
N SER A 161 -27.10 3.45 -13.23
CA SER A 161 -27.56 3.61 -11.84
C SER A 161 -27.30 2.41 -10.95
N GLY A 162 -27.21 2.61 -9.63
CA GLY A 162 -27.23 1.53 -8.64
C GLY A 162 -26.00 0.64 -8.64
N ILE A 163 -24.81 1.23 -8.70
CA ILE A 163 -23.55 0.46 -8.70
C ILE A 163 -22.88 0.62 -7.34
N HIS A 164 -22.81 -0.47 -6.59
CA HIS A 164 -22.37 -0.47 -5.20
C HIS A 164 -21.17 -1.39 -5.00
N VAL A 165 -20.12 -0.87 -4.39
CA VAL A 165 -19.00 -1.66 -3.90
C VAL A 165 -19.00 -1.58 -2.38
N SER A 166 -19.17 -2.70 -1.71
CA SER A 166 -19.28 -2.73 -0.25
C SER A 166 -18.52 -3.88 0.35
N ASP A 167 -17.82 -3.65 1.47
CA ASP A 167 -17.12 -4.73 2.17
C ASP A 167 -16.16 -5.49 1.24
N VAL A 168 -15.24 -4.79 0.56
CA VAL A 168 -14.17 -5.41 -0.24
C VAL A 168 -12.80 -5.07 0.30
N ASP A 169 -11.88 -6.03 0.19
CA ASP A 169 -10.46 -5.88 0.51
C ASP A 169 -9.66 -5.76 -0.78
N ILE A 170 -9.01 -4.62 -1.00
CA ILE A 170 -8.14 -4.41 -2.16
C ILE A 170 -6.74 -4.12 -1.64
N TYR A 171 -5.78 -4.97 -2.00
CA TYR A 171 -4.41 -4.77 -1.56
C TYR A 171 -3.34 -5.22 -2.53
N ASP A 172 -2.15 -4.61 -2.42
CA ASP A 172 -1.01 -4.88 -3.29
C ASP A 172 -1.37 -4.75 -4.79
N VAL A 173 -1.82 -3.56 -5.17
CA VAL A 173 -2.07 -3.19 -6.56
C VAL A 173 -0.93 -2.32 -7.04
N ASP A 174 -0.05 -2.88 -7.88
CA ASP A 174 1.09 -2.15 -8.44
C ASP A 174 0.65 -1.38 -9.71
N GLY A 175 -0.13 -0.32 -9.55
CA GLY A 175 -0.47 0.56 -10.68
C GLY A 175 0.62 1.56 -11.02
N LYS A 176 0.32 2.41 -12.01
CA LYS A 176 1.33 3.21 -12.69
C LYS A 176 1.74 4.42 -11.84
N THR A 177 2.92 4.35 -11.24
CA THR A 177 3.57 5.51 -10.64
C THR A 177 4.18 6.38 -11.74
N ASP A 178 3.94 7.69 -11.69
CA ASP A 178 4.58 8.68 -12.55
C ASP A 178 5.46 9.58 -11.68
N PRO A 179 6.80 9.61 -11.89
CA PRO A 179 7.72 10.45 -11.11
C PRO A 179 7.36 11.94 -11.14
N ALA A 180 6.82 12.44 -12.25
CA ALA A 180 6.39 13.84 -12.36
C ALA A 180 5.06 14.10 -11.62
N GLY A 181 4.29 13.04 -11.37
CA GLY A 181 3.01 13.05 -10.66
C GLY A 181 1.83 13.64 -11.45
N ASP A 182 2.02 14.08 -12.70
CA ASP A 182 1.04 14.92 -13.38
C ASP A 182 0.23 14.16 -14.46
N SER A 183 0.61 12.93 -14.85
CA SER A 183 -0.16 12.17 -15.86
C SER A 183 -1.53 11.68 -15.36
N ASN A 184 -2.53 11.75 -16.25
CA ASN A 184 -3.86 11.19 -15.99
C ASN A 184 -3.85 9.66 -15.97
N ASP A 185 -2.92 9.04 -16.70
CA ASP A 185 -2.72 7.59 -16.73
C ASP A 185 -2.50 7.02 -15.32
N GLY A 186 -1.59 7.62 -14.53
CA GLY A 186 -1.34 7.16 -13.16
C GLY A 186 -2.55 7.37 -12.26
N LYS A 187 -3.23 8.52 -12.38
CA LYS A 187 -4.42 8.85 -11.59
C LYS A 187 -5.58 7.85 -11.76
N ARG A 188 -5.63 7.12 -12.88
CA ARG A 188 -6.63 6.08 -13.21
C ARG A 188 -6.17 4.67 -12.81
N THR A 189 -5.26 4.53 -11.84
CA THR A 189 -4.73 3.25 -11.36
C THR A 189 -4.80 3.13 -9.84
N GLY A 190 -4.74 1.91 -9.31
CA GLY A 190 -4.71 1.62 -7.87
C GLY A 190 -5.94 0.89 -7.37
N GLY A 191 -6.70 1.47 -6.46
CA GLY A 191 -7.83 0.79 -5.83
C GLY A 191 -9.06 0.68 -6.73
N ILE A 192 -10.04 1.58 -6.54
CA ILE A 192 -11.37 1.53 -7.17
C ILE A 192 -11.57 2.75 -8.07
N GLY A 193 -11.98 2.51 -9.31
CA GLY A 193 -12.28 3.56 -10.28
C GLY A 193 -13.71 3.51 -10.81
N PHE A 194 -14.35 4.67 -10.94
CA PHE A 194 -15.51 4.88 -11.80
C PHE A 194 -15.10 5.76 -12.98
N LEU A 195 -15.27 5.24 -14.20
CA LEU A 195 -14.80 5.85 -15.43
C LEU A 195 -15.92 5.94 -16.45
N ILE A 196 -16.15 7.14 -16.99
CA ILE A 196 -16.76 7.27 -18.31
C ILE A 196 -15.63 7.54 -19.30
N ASP A 197 -15.41 6.59 -20.19
CA ASP A 197 -14.43 6.64 -21.28
C ASP A 197 -15.17 6.56 -22.62
N ASP A 198 -15.98 7.59 -22.87
CA ASP A 198 -16.80 7.73 -24.08
C ASP A 198 -16.31 8.91 -24.93
N ASP A 199 -16.81 9.01 -26.16
CA ASP A 199 -16.52 10.11 -27.07
C ASP A 199 -16.97 11.45 -26.45
N PHE A 200 -16.03 12.39 -26.32
CA PHE A 200 -16.30 13.71 -25.75
C PHE A 200 -17.41 14.47 -26.51
N ASP A 201 -17.47 14.27 -27.82
CA ASP A 201 -18.47 14.88 -28.70
C ASP A 201 -19.74 14.00 -28.86
N GLY A 202 -19.77 12.84 -28.18
CA GLY A 202 -20.88 11.87 -28.21
C GLY A 202 -22.09 12.29 -27.37
N GLU A 203 -23.10 11.41 -27.31
CA GLU A 203 -24.27 11.62 -26.44
C GLU A 203 -23.85 11.61 -24.97
N PRO A 204 -24.38 12.51 -24.12
CA PRO A 204 -23.93 12.62 -22.75
C PRO A 204 -24.39 11.44 -21.89
N VAL A 205 -23.47 10.99 -21.03
CA VAL A 205 -23.64 9.85 -20.13
C VAL A 205 -23.16 10.24 -18.74
N ARG A 206 -23.82 9.70 -17.71
CA ARG A 206 -23.47 9.93 -16.31
C ARG A 206 -23.78 8.74 -15.41
N PHE A 207 -23.12 8.71 -14.24
CA PHE A 207 -23.48 7.84 -13.14
C PHE A 207 -24.55 8.47 -12.23
N HIS A 208 -25.36 7.61 -11.61
CA HIS A 208 -26.31 7.96 -10.56
C HIS A 208 -26.28 6.84 -9.51
N ASP A 209 -26.47 7.16 -8.22
CA ASP A 209 -26.61 6.15 -7.17
C ASP A 209 -25.43 5.17 -7.16
N ILE A 210 -24.24 5.71 -6.88
CA ILE A 210 -23.00 4.95 -6.81
C ILE A 210 -22.43 5.01 -5.40
N SER A 211 -21.89 3.89 -4.92
CA SER A 211 -21.28 3.86 -3.60
C SER A 211 -20.03 3.00 -3.51
N VAL A 212 -19.13 3.44 -2.62
CA VAL A 212 -18.01 2.66 -2.11
C VAL A 212 -18.05 2.74 -0.59
N THR A 213 -18.42 1.65 0.07
CA THR A 213 -18.55 1.63 1.54
C THR A 213 -17.90 0.45 2.21
N ASP A 214 -17.58 0.61 3.49
CA ASP A 214 -17.12 -0.48 4.35
C ASP A 214 -15.92 -1.25 3.76
N SER A 215 -15.09 -0.62 2.93
CA SER A 215 -14.03 -1.30 2.18
C SER A 215 -12.65 -0.91 2.68
N ARG A 216 -11.69 -1.82 2.53
CA ARG A 216 -10.28 -1.58 2.83
C ARG A 216 -9.48 -1.56 1.54
N ILE A 217 -8.73 -0.48 1.31
CA ILE A 217 -7.88 -0.26 0.16
C ILE A 217 -6.49 0.05 0.69
N GLU A 218 -5.53 -0.86 0.49
CA GLU A 218 -4.23 -0.76 1.14
C GLU A 218 -3.05 -1.18 0.25
N ARG A 219 -1.92 -0.47 0.28
CA ARG A 219 -0.74 -0.77 -0.56
C ARG A 219 -1.09 -0.75 -2.05
N VAL A 220 -1.67 0.35 -2.50
CA VAL A 220 -2.08 0.53 -3.90
C VAL A 220 -1.39 1.72 -4.55
N ASP A 221 -1.01 1.55 -5.81
CA ASP A 221 -0.42 2.57 -6.65
C ASP A 221 -1.33 2.82 -7.86
N GLN A 222 -1.58 4.05 -8.31
CA GLN A 222 -1.19 5.32 -7.71
C GLN A 222 -2.27 5.91 -6.79
N THR A 223 -3.55 5.63 -7.03
CA THR A 223 -4.70 6.28 -6.36
C THR A 223 -5.58 5.26 -5.61
N GLY A 224 -6.12 5.63 -4.46
CA GLY A 224 -7.06 4.78 -3.70
C GLY A 224 -8.42 4.65 -4.41
N ILE A 225 -9.23 5.72 -4.35
CA ILE A 225 -10.54 5.80 -5.04
C ILE A 225 -10.53 6.96 -6.02
N TRP A 226 -11.07 6.78 -7.23
CA TRP A 226 -11.16 7.87 -8.20
C TRP A 226 -12.43 7.83 -9.04
N LEU A 227 -12.95 9.03 -9.34
CA LEU A 227 -14.04 9.26 -10.28
C LEU A 227 -13.49 10.05 -11.48
N GLU A 228 -13.91 9.68 -12.69
CA GLU A 228 -13.48 10.37 -13.91
C GLU A 228 -14.54 10.29 -15.02
N SER A 229 -14.58 11.34 -15.85
CA SER A 229 -15.38 11.37 -17.08
C SER A 229 -14.61 12.07 -18.20
N THR A 230 -14.73 11.55 -19.42
CA THR A 230 -14.22 12.23 -20.63
C THR A 230 -14.93 13.57 -20.86
N PHE A 231 -16.18 13.74 -20.42
CA PHE A 231 -16.95 14.98 -20.57
C PHE A 231 -16.46 16.17 -19.71
N ARG A 232 -15.50 15.93 -18.80
CA ARG A 232 -14.90 16.96 -17.96
C ARG A 232 -14.24 18.06 -18.82
N ASP A 233 -14.76 19.28 -18.76
CA ASP A 233 -14.27 20.39 -19.57
C ASP A 233 -14.18 21.70 -18.81
N LYS A 234 -13.04 22.39 -18.94
CA LYS A 234 -12.77 23.68 -18.27
C LYS A 234 -13.68 24.83 -18.75
N GLU A 235 -14.38 24.69 -19.86
CA GLU A 235 -15.30 25.74 -20.32
C GLU A 235 -16.62 25.73 -19.52
N LEU A 236 -16.98 24.59 -18.93
CA LEU A 236 -18.16 24.43 -18.09
C LEU A 236 -17.80 24.61 -16.62
N GLN A 237 -18.37 25.64 -15.97
CA GLN A 237 -18.37 25.70 -14.52
C GLN A 237 -19.48 24.78 -13.98
N PRO A 238 -19.18 23.81 -13.09
CA PRO A 238 -20.17 22.97 -12.45
C PRO A 238 -21.29 23.78 -11.77
N GLY A 239 -22.53 23.30 -11.86
CA GLY A 239 -23.69 23.95 -11.25
C GLY A 239 -24.21 25.21 -11.96
N THR A 240 -23.75 25.49 -13.19
CA THR A 240 -24.17 26.66 -13.97
C THR A 240 -24.94 26.30 -15.24
N GLU A 241 -25.58 27.29 -15.88
CA GLU A 241 -26.25 27.15 -17.19
C GLU A 241 -25.27 27.10 -18.39
N GLY A 242 -23.95 27.06 -18.13
CA GLY A 242 -22.95 26.93 -19.19
C GLY A 242 -22.97 25.56 -19.86
N THR A 243 -22.11 25.39 -20.87
CA THR A 243 -21.90 24.09 -21.53
C THR A 243 -20.42 23.79 -21.69
N THR A 244 -20.10 22.52 -21.90
CA THR A 244 -18.78 22.11 -22.43
C THR A 244 -18.61 22.66 -23.85
N ARG A 245 -17.40 22.53 -24.41
CA ARG A 245 -17.12 22.84 -25.83
C ARG A 245 -17.92 21.97 -26.80
N ALA A 246 -18.32 20.78 -26.38
CA ALA A 246 -19.19 19.89 -27.14
C ALA A 246 -20.68 20.28 -27.04
N GLY A 247 -21.05 21.22 -26.16
CA GLY A 247 -22.42 21.68 -25.98
C GLY A 247 -23.21 20.97 -24.88
N HIS A 248 -22.56 20.09 -24.12
CA HIS A 248 -23.19 19.37 -23.00
C HIS A 248 -23.36 20.26 -21.78
N THR A 249 -24.53 20.22 -21.16
CA THR A 249 -24.84 20.91 -19.92
C THR A 249 -24.35 20.12 -18.70
N TRP A 250 -24.23 20.77 -17.54
CA TRP A 250 -23.85 20.10 -16.30
C TRP A 250 -24.85 19.00 -15.89
N ASP A 251 -26.15 19.22 -16.07
CA ASP A 251 -27.20 18.26 -15.73
C ASP A 251 -27.12 16.95 -16.53
N GLU A 252 -26.56 17.01 -17.74
CA GLU A 252 -26.40 15.86 -18.62
C GLU A 252 -25.20 14.97 -18.24
N ILE A 253 -24.18 15.51 -17.57
CA ILE A 253 -22.88 14.83 -17.39
C ILE A 253 -22.44 14.62 -15.92
N LYS A 254 -23.15 15.21 -14.96
CA LYS A 254 -22.80 15.15 -13.52
C LYS A 254 -23.13 13.82 -12.88
N PHE A 255 -22.37 13.40 -11.88
CA PHE A 255 -22.66 12.22 -11.07
C PHE A 255 -23.53 12.63 -9.88
N THR A 256 -24.64 11.93 -9.67
CA THR A 256 -25.58 12.22 -8.57
C THR A 256 -25.66 11.05 -7.59
N ASP A 257 -26.00 11.35 -6.33
CA ASP A 257 -26.17 10.34 -5.27
C ASP A 257 -24.91 9.48 -5.08
N VAL A 258 -23.77 10.16 -5.01
CA VAL A 258 -22.45 9.55 -4.78
C VAL A 258 -22.19 9.43 -3.28
N ASN A 259 -21.95 8.21 -2.80
CA ASN A 259 -21.67 7.91 -1.40
C ASN A 259 -20.36 7.15 -1.22
N ILE A 260 -19.33 7.80 -0.69
CA ILE A 260 -18.04 7.17 -0.40
C ILE A 260 -17.76 7.28 1.10
N GLY A 261 -18.05 6.21 1.85
CA GLY A 261 -17.90 6.32 3.29
C GLY A 261 -17.67 5.03 4.06
N TYR A 262 -17.18 5.17 5.29
CA TYR A 262 -16.78 4.04 6.12
C TYR A 262 -15.68 3.19 5.50
N ASN A 263 -14.74 3.78 4.75
CA ASN A 263 -13.62 3.03 4.16
C ASN A 263 -12.32 3.24 4.95
N ALA A 264 -11.41 2.28 4.84
CA ALA A 264 -10.01 2.40 5.24
C ALA A 264 -9.15 2.51 3.98
N ILE A 265 -8.49 3.66 3.76
CA ILE A 265 -7.66 3.93 2.58
C ILE A 265 -6.24 4.23 3.04
N LEU A 266 -5.36 3.24 2.97
CA LEU A 266 -4.08 3.21 3.68
C LEU A 266 -2.93 2.93 2.71
N ASP A 267 -1.73 3.48 2.93
CA ASP A 267 -0.53 3.13 2.13
C ASP A 267 -0.80 3.29 0.61
N VAL A 268 -1.05 4.53 0.20
CA VAL A 268 -1.41 4.87 -1.18
C VAL A 268 -0.30 5.64 -1.89
N GLY A 269 0.01 5.23 -3.12
CA GLY A 269 0.97 5.81 -4.05
C GLY A 269 1.09 7.33 -4.00
N LYS A 270 -0.07 7.98 -4.11
CA LYS A 270 -0.22 9.43 -4.23
C LYS A 270 -1.48 9.97 -3.53
N ASN A 271 -2.63 9.94 -4.21
CA ASN A 271 -3.88 10.51 -3.73
C ASN A 271 -4.75 9.37 -3.16
N ALA A 272 -5.25 9.51 -1.94
CA ALA A 272 -6.18 8.53 -1.39
C ALA A 272 -7.53 8.57 -2.11
N ALA A 273 -8.04 9.77 -2.41
CA ALA A 273 -9.26 9.94 -3.18
C ALA A 273 -9.21 11.11 -4.15
N ILE A 274 -9.74 10.89 -5.35
CA ILE A 274 -9.94 11.89 -6.40
C ILE A 274 -11.43 11.95 -6.75
N LEU A 275 -12.11 12.98 -6.26
CA LEU A 275 -13.55 13.14 -6.38
C LEU A 275 -13.86 14.08 -7.54
N ARG A 276 -14.54 13.58 -8.58
CA ARG A 276 -14.86 14.38 -9.77
C ARG A 276 -16.28 14.17 -10.24
N MET A 277 -16.77 15.15 -10.98
CA MET A 277 -18.07 15.17 -11.63
C MET A 277 -19.27 15.16 -10.68
N MET A 278 -19.05 15.18 -9.35
CA MET A 278 -20.11 15.09 -8.35
C MET A 278 -20.98 16.35 -8.30
N GLU A 279 -22.29 16.14 -8.26
CA GLU A 279 -23.28 17.12 -7.82
C GLU A 279 -23.83 16.67 -6.46
N GLY A 280 -23.53 17.43 -5.41
CA GLY A 280 -23.73 16.96 -4.05
C GLY A 280 -22.85 15.74 -3.77
N GLY A 281 -23.45 14.73 -3.14
CA GLY A 281 -22.74 13.53 -2.71
C GLY A 281 -21.82 13.77 -1.51
N SER A 282 -21.24 12.69 -1.01
CA SER A 282 -20.48 12.75 0.23
C SER A 282 -19.28 11.81 0.26
N PHE A 283 -18.19 12.30 0.85
CA PHE A 283 -17.03 11.53 1.27
C PHE A 283 -16.95 11.58 2.79
N HIS A 284 -17.29 10.49 3.49
CA HIS A 284 -17.51 10.56 4.94
C HIS A 284 -17.11 9.36 5.77
N HIS A 285 -16.79 9.58 7.04
CA HIS A 285 -16.48 8.51 8.00
C HIS A 285 -15.34 7.59 7.53
N ASN A 286 -14.43 8.08 6.68
CA ASN A 286 -13.29 7.31 6.19
C ASN A 286 -12.08 7.48 7.12
N VAL A 287 -11.23 6.46 7.19
CA VAL A 287 -9.89 6.53 7.77
C VAL A 287 -8.88 6.51 6.63
N VAL A 288 -8.05 7.54 6.54
CA VAL A 288 -7.06 7.71 5.47
C VAL A 288 -5.71 7.97 6.09
N ALA A 289 -4.70 7.17 5.73
CA ALA A 289 -3.35 7.37 6.26
C ALA A 289 -2.23 6.89 5.33
N ASN A 290 -1.03 7.44 5.53
CA ASN A 290 0.23 7.03 4.89
C ASN A 290 0.13 7.10 3.36
N ASN A 291 0.09 8.31 2.82
CA ASN A 291 -0.03 8.51 1.39
C ASN A 291 1.00 9.49 0.84
N ALA A 292 1.17 9.45 -0.48
CA ALA A 292 2.13 10.27 -1.22
C ALA A 292 3.62 9.99 -0.90
N ASP A 293 3.96 8.77 -0.46
CA ASP A 293 5.36 8.36 -0.24
C ASP A 293 6.08 7.86 -1.51
N ARG A 294 5.36 7.30 -2.51
CA ARG A 294 5.97 6.74 -3.73
C ARG A 294 6.01 7.73 -4.89
N VAL A 295 5.26 8.83 -4.81
CA VAL A 295 5.19 9.87 -5.83
C VAL A 295 5.45 11.21 -5.19
N LEU A 296 6.23 12.07 -5.85
CA LEU A 296 6.80 13.28 -5.27
C LEU A 296 5.78 14.23 -4.60
N ALA A 297 4.53 14.28 -5.07
CA ALA A 297 3.53 15.24 -4.60
C ALA A 297 2.13 14.62 -4.58
N GLY A 298 1.24 15.08 -3.70
CA GLY A 298 -0.20 14.84 -3.81
C GLY A 298 -0.98 15.20 -2.54
N ASN A 299 -2.07 15.97 -2.69
CA ASN A 299 -3.04 16.17 -1.62
C ASN A 299 -3.81 14.87 -1.36
N THR A 300 -4.14 14.56 -0.12
CA THR A 300 -4.70 13.26 0.25
C THR A 300 -6.06 13.02 -0.39
N VAL A 301 -7.01 13.93 -0.20
CA VAL A 301 -8.34 13.91 -0.83
C VAL A 301 -8.55 15.23 -1.54
N PHE A 302 -8.91 15.19 -2.82
CA PHE A 302 -9.25 16.42 -3.55
C PHE A 302 -10.50 16.27 -4.40
N THR A 303 -11.21 17.38 -4.58
CA THR A 303 -12.32 17.49 -5.52
C THR A 303 -11.89 18.23 -6.76
N SER A 304 -12.40 17.87 -7.94
CA SER A 304 -12.23 18.68 -9.14
C SER A 304 -13.40 18.49 -10.09
N TYR A 305 -13.93 19.58 -10.66
CA TYR A 305 -15.17 19.57 -11.44
C TYR A 305 -16.35 19.00 -10.64
N VAL A 306 -16.63 19.60 -9.49
CA VAL A 306 -17.75 19.22 -8.61
C VAL A 306 -18.60 20.44 -8.28
N ASN A 307 -19.87 20.23 -7.92
CA ASN A 307 -20.71 21.25 -7.33
C ASN A 307 -21.34 20.72 -6.04
N GLY A 308 -21.13 21.39 -4.91
CA GLY A 308 -21.89 21.06 -3.69
C GLY A 308 -21.47 19.79 -2.94
N ALA A 309 -20.32 19.19 -3.26
CA ALA A 309 -19.86 17.98 -2.57
C ALA A 309 -19.54 18.23 -1.09
N VAL A 310 -19.88 17.27 -0.22
CA VAL A 310 -19.64 17.35 1.23
C VAL A 310 -18.56 16.36 1.64
N VAL A 311 -17.52 16.87 2.31
CA VAL A 311 -16.44 16.07 2.87
C VAL A 311 -16.47 16.20 4.39
N GLU A 312 -16.91 15.14 5.08
CA GLU A 312 -17.18 15.22 6.53
C GLU A 312 -16.89 13.97 7.35
N TRP A 313 -16.57 14.15 8.62
CA TRP A 313 -16.32 13.05 9.56
C TRP A 313 -15.18 12.11 9.16
N ASN A 314 -14.18 12.58 8.41
CA ASN A 314 -13.05 11.76 8.00
C ASN A 314 -11.85 11.96 8.93
N GLN A 315 -11.10 10.88 9.19
CA GLN A 315 -9.76 10.94 9.76
C GLN A 315 -8.75 10.88 8.62
N VAL A 316 -7.90 11.90 8.50
CA VAL A 316 -6.91 12.00 7.41
C VAL A 316 -5.55 12.37 7.96
N GLY A 317 -4.59 11.45 7.94
CA GLY A 317 -3.28 11.74 8.50
C GLY A 317 -2.08 11.17 7.75
N HIS A 318 -0.90 11.59 8.17
CA HIS A 318 0.38 11.09 7.65
C HIS A 318 0.50 11.14 6.11
N ASN A 319 0.07 12.25 5.51
CA ASN A 319 0.56 12.58 4.17
C ASN A 319 2.05 12.88 4.23
N VAL A 320 2.82 12.22 3.38
CA VAL A 320 4.29 12.29 3.37
C VAL A 320 4.85 12.76 2.02
N ALA A 321 4.09 13.56 1.27
CA ALA A 321 4.54 14.16 0.01
C ALA A 321 5.90 14.86 0.15
N HIS A 322 6.81 14.62 -0.82
CA HIS A 322 8.21 15.04 -0.76
C HIS A 322 8.51 16.34 -1.52
N ALA A 323 7.56 16.86 -2.31
CA ALA A 323 7.74 18.03 -3.15
C ALA A 323 7.30 19.33 -2.47
N ALA A 324 7.82 20.45 -2.96
CA ALA A 324 7.38 21.80 -2.58
C ALA A 324 5.96 22.17 -3.11
N LYS A 325 5.17 21.19 -3.56
CA LYS A 325 3.78 21.32 -4.02
C LYS A 325 2.96 20.18 -3.42
N ASP A 326 1.74 20.47 -3.00
CA ASP A 326 0.76 19.53 -2.42
C ASP A 326 1.23 18.78 -1.16
N GLY A 327 0.31 18.13 -0.45
CA GLY A 327 0.61 17.38 0.77
C GLY A 327 -0.37 17.64 1.92
N ALA A 328 -1.48 18.33 1.61
CA ALA A 328 -2.55 18.60 2.56
C ALA A 328 -3.51 17.42 2.68
N ALA A 329 -4.27 17.40 3.77
CA ALA A 329 -5.37 16.45 3.91
C ALA A 329 -6.43 16.65 2.80
N PHE A 330 -6.78 17.90 2.52
CA PHE A 330 -7.89 18.24 1.65
C PHE A 330 -7.53 19.28 0.59
N ASP A 331 -8.22 19.24 -0.54
CA ASP A 331 -8.07 20.23 -1.60
C ASP A 331 -9.35 20.44 -2.43
N PRO A 332 -10.05 21.57 -2.28
CA PRO A 332 -10.99 22.04 -3.30
C PRO A 332 -10.20 22.51 -4.52
N ASP A 333 -9.89 21.56 -5.39
CA ASP A 333 -9.14 21.77 -6.62
C ASP A 333 -10.07 22.33 -7.72
N LEU A 334 -9.51 22.56 -8.89
CA LEU A 334 -10.11 23.24 -10.04
C LEU A 334 -11.60 22.90 -10.28
N ASP A 335 -12.43 23.95 -10.40
CA ASP A 335 -13.89 23.85 -10.64
C ASP A 335 -14.64 23.11 -9.52
N SER A 336 -14.45 23.53 -8.26
CA SER A 336 -15.13 22.94 -7.10
C SER A 336 -16.01 23.93 -6.31
N PRO A 337 -16.93 24.68 -6.94
CA PRO A 337 -17.83 25.59 -6.23
C PRO A 337 -18.74 24.87 -5.23
N ASN A 338 -19.19 25.61 -4.22
CA ASN A 338 -20.17 25.20 -3.21
C ASN A 338 -19.75 23.97 -2.38
N THR A 339 -18.48 23.57 -2.39
CA THR A 339 -17.99 22.42 -1.61
C THR A 339 -17.95 22.74 -0.11
N VAL A 340 -18.27 21.76 0.71
CA VAL A 340 -18.32 21.87 2.17
C VAL A 340 -17.37 20.88 2.81
N TRP A 341 -16.46 21.39 3.65
CA TRP A 341 -15.42 20.62 4.32
C TRP A 341 -15.57 20.80 5.83
N ARG A 342 -16.12 19.80 6.54
CA ARG A 342 -16.49 19.97 7.94
C ARG A 342 -16.32 18.74 8.81
N TYR A 343 -16.16 18.95 10.11
CA TYR A 343 -16.14 17.86 11.09
C TYR A 343 -15.04 16.82 10.85
N ASN A 344 -14.00 17.14 10.08
CA ASN A 344 -12.90 16.23 9.81
C ASN A 344 -11.81 16.37 10.88
N TYR A 345 -11.11 15.27 11.14
CA TYR A 345 -9.89 15.25 11.93
C TYR A 345 -8.69 14.96 11.04
N SER A 346 -7.80 15.93 10.88
CA SER A 346 -6.54 15.75 10.17
C SER A 346 -5.35 15.75 11.14
N HIS A 347 -4.33 14.96 10.85
CA HIS A 347 -3.12 15.00 11.68
C HIS A 347 -1.84 14.60 10.96
N ASP A 348 -0.73 15.22 11.35
CA ASP A 348 0.62 14.87 10.88
C ASP A 348 0.81 14.86 9.34
N ASN A 349 -0.03 15.61 8.61
CA ASN A 349 0.10 15.78 7.16
C ASN A 349 1.22 16.77 6.84
N ASN A 350 1.97 16.52 5.77
CA ASN A 350 3.08 17.38 5.37
C ASN A 350 2.67 18.84 5.08
N TYR A 351 1.44 19.09 4.60
CA TYR A 351 0.81 20.43 4.51
C TYR A 351 -0.58 20.50 5.18
N GLY A 352 -0.65 20.29 6.48
CA GLY A 352 -1.82 20.64 7.31
C GLY A 352 -3.19 20.17 6.79
N LEU A 353 -4.21 21.01 7.03
CA LEU A 353 -5.60 20.68 6.72
C LEU A 353 -5.88 20.81 5.21
N MET A 354 -5.54 21.93 4.59
CA MET A 354 -6.05 22.23 3.25
C MET A 354 -5.07 22.99 2.35
N THR A 355 -5.04 22.60 1.08
CA THR A 355 -4.53 23.41 -0.03
C THR A 355 -5.69 23.78 -0.95
N LEU A 356 -5.74 24.99 -1.50
CA LEU A 356 -6.79 25.42 -2.43
C LEU A 356 -6.21 25.62 -3.82
N CYS A 357 -6.44 24.64 -4.70
CA CYS A 357 -6.09 24.67 -6.11
C CYS A 357 -7.30 25.08 -6.99
N THR A 358 -8.02 26.12 -6.60
CA THR A 358 -9.25 26.60 -7.24
C THR A 358 -9.07 27.31 -8.59
N ARG A 359 -10.19 27.65 -9.24
CA ARG A 359 -10.28 28.69 -10.29
C ARG A 359 -10.90 29.97 -9.76
N ALA A 360 -10.60 31.10 -10.39
CA ALA A 360 -11.12 32.42 -10.01
C ALA A 360 -12.66 32.50 -9.85
N ARG A 361 -13.39 31.64 -10.57
CA ARG A 361 -14.85 31.56 -10.56
C ARG A 361 -15.42 30.65 -9.45
N ASP A 362 -14.60 29.86 -8.79
CA ASP A 362 -15.04 28.93 -7.74
C ASP A 362 -15.47 29.74 -6.52
N GLY A 363 -16.62 29.44 -5.93
CA GLY A 363 -17.17 30.25 -4.84
C GLY A 363 -18.13 29.44 -3.98
N GLY A 364 -18.53 29.99 -2.84
CA GLY A 364 -19.38 29.30 -1.87
C GLY A 364 -18.67 28.13 -1.18
N ILE A 365 -17.34 28.12 -1.17
CA ILE A 365 -16.55 27.08 -0.50
C ILE A 365 -16.62 27.34 1.01
N GLU A 366 -17.04 26.34 1.78
CA GLU A 366 -17.14 26.43 3.24
C GLU A 366 -16.22 25.41 3.92
N VAL A 367 -15.42 25.87 4.88
CA VAL A 367 -14.50 25.05 5.69
C VAL A 367 -14.74 25.32 7.16
N TYR A 368 -15.36 24.38 7.90
CA TYR A 368 -15.70 24.66 9.29
C TYR A 368 -15.71 23.48 10.25
N GLN A 369 -15.44 23.76 11.54
CA GLN A 369 -15.49 22.76 12.60
C GLN A 369 -14.61 21.54 12.33
N ASN A 370 -13.46 21.75 11.69
CA ASN A 370 -12.41 20.74 11.52
C ASN A 370 -11.36 20.85 12.63
N ILE A 371 -10.69 19.74 12.91
CA ILE A 371 -9.59 19.65 13.88
C ILE A 371 -8.33 19.21 13.12
N ASP A 372 -7.27 20.00 13.16
CA ASP A 372 -5.96 19.64 12.61
C ASP A 372 -4.91 19.63 13.72
N ILE A 373 -4.26 18.48 13.94
CA ILE A 373 -3.22 18.32 14.98
C ILE A 373 -1.92 17.85 14.35
N GLY A 374 -0.82 18.58 14.56
CA GLY A 374 0.48 18.19 14.03
C GLY A 374 0.65 18.43 12.53
N GLY A 375 -0.28 19.15 11.90
CA GLY A 375 -0.12 19.63 10.53
C GLY A 375 1.22 20.35 10.36
N LYS A 376 2.02 19.86 9.42
CA LYS A 376 3.36 20.37 9.14
C LYS A 376 3.27 21.48 8.09
N GLY A 377 4.23 22.41 8.11
CA GLY A 377 4.31 23.45 7.08
C GLY A 377 3.13 24.42 7.09
N ARG A 378 2.24 24.32 6.08
CA ARG A 378 1.13 25.24 5.84
C ARG A 378 -0.18 24.62 6.33
N THR A 379 -0.82 25.21 7.32
CA THR A 379 -2.08 24.69 7.86
C THR A 379 -3.24 24.87 6.87
N MET A 380 -3.30 26.06 6.24
CA MET A 380 -4.16 26.37 5.11
C MET A 380 -3.33 27.06 4.02
N ASN A 381 -3.29 26.50 2.82
CA ASN A 381 -2.54 27.03 1.69
C ASN A 381 -3.48 27.51 0.59
N ILE A 382 -3.56 28.83 0.39
CA ILE A 382 -4.35 29.44 -0.67
C ILE A 382 -3.44 29.63 -1.89
N ASN A 383 -3.50 28.67 -2.82
CA ASN A 383 -2.57 28.60 -3.94
C ASN A 383 -3.11 29.30 -5.19
N TYR A 384 -4.41 29.21 -5.47
CA TYR A 384 -5.05 29.85 -6.63
C TYR A 384 -6.20 30.79 -6.23
N SER A 385 -6.58 31.62 -7.20
CA SER A 385 -7.72 32.54 -7.14
C SER A 385 -9.06 31.81 -6.96
N PHE A 386 -10.02 32.44 -6.28
CA PHE A 386 -11.41 32.00 -6.11
C PHE A 386 -12.32 33.23 -5.95
N SER A 387 -13.64 33.10 -6.02
CA SER A 387 -14.62 34.18 -5.84
C SER A 387 -15.10 34.34 -4.39
N ASP A 388 -15.40 33.25 -3.68
CA ASP A 388 -15.87 33.29 -2.28
C ASP A 388 -15.43 32.05 -1.47
N LEU A 389 -14.81 32.29 -0.30
CA LEU A 389 -14.36 31.27 0.65
C LEU A 389 -14.73 31.67 2.10
N THR A 390 -15.37 30.77 2.84
CA THR A 390 -15.65 30.95 4.28
C THR A 390 -14.95 29.87 5.09
N VAL A 391 -14.06 30.28 6.01
CA VAL A 391 -13.37 29.39 6.93
C VAL A 391 -13.71 29.77 8.37
N ARG A 392 -14.37 28.88 9.12
CA ARG A 392 -14.83 29.23 10.47
C ARG A 392 -14.78 28.09 11.49
N ASP A 393 -14.60 28.45 12.75
CA ASP A 393 -14.76 27.52 13.87
C ASP A 393 -13.85 26.27 13.78
N ASN A 394 -12.66 26.37 13.17
CA ASN A 394 -11.70 25.26 13.07
C ASN A 394 -10.64 25.36 14.17
N ALA A 395 -10.17 24.21 14.67
CA ALA A 395 -9.11 24.11 15.67
C ALA A 395 -7.81 23.61 15.03
N PHE A 396 -6.73 24.39 15.16
CA PHE A 396 -5.43 24.05 14.58
C PHE A 396 -4.34 24.00 15.66
N TRP A 397 -3.61 22.88 15.72
CA TRP A 397 -2.46 22.69 16.60
C TRP A 397 -1.21 22.38 15.76
N ALA A 398 -0.41 23.39 15.45
CA ALA A 398 0.73 23.28 14.53
C ALA A 398 2.07 23.24 15.28
N LYS A 399 2.98 22.38 14.81
CA LYS A 399 4.37 22.27 15.29
C LYS A 399 5.31 23.17 14.49
N PRO A 400 6.48 23.57 15.04
CA PRO A 400 7.46 24.38 14.33
C PRO A 400 8.01 23.64 13.10
N VAL A 401 8.19 24.33 11.97
CA VAL A 401 8.77 23.74 10.74
C VAL A 401 10.21 23.25 10.94
N ALA A 402 10.92 23.77 11.95
CA ALA A 402 12.23 23.28 12.36
C ALA A 402 12.19 21.86 12.99
N ASP A 403 11.10 21.51 13.66
CA ASP A 403 10.90 20.21 14.35
C ASP A 403 10.18 19.18 13.46
N VAL A 404 9.84 19.59 12.23
CA VAL A 404 9.37 18.67 11.21
C VAL A 404 10.57 17.93 10.63
N GLU A 405 10.68 16.64 10.93
CA GLU A 405 11.48 15.71 10.14
C GLU A 405 10.87 15.66 8.73
N TYR A 406 11.47 16.43 7.81
CA TYR A 406 11.30 16.21 6.39
C TYR A 406 12.16 15.00 6.03
N PRO A 407 11.62 14.01 5.30
CA PRO A 407 12.39 12.84 4.92
C PRO A 407 13.69 13.27 4.21
N ASP A 408 14.83 12.76 4.69
CA ASP A 408 16.20 13.02 4.20
C ASP A 408 16.44 12.58 2.73
N THR A 409 15.40 12.27 1.98
CA THR A 409 15.47 11.68 0.64
C THR A 409 15.87 12.68 -0.45
N HIS A 410 16.02 13.98 -0.16
CA HIS A 410 16.64 14.96 -1.06
C HIS A 410 17.35 16.12 -0.30
N PRO A 411 18.66 16.01 0.00
CA PRO A 411 19.41 17.09 0.67
C PRO A 411 19.54 18.38 -0.15
N GLU A 412 19.28 18.36 -1.46
CA GLU A 412 19.25 19.56 -2.31
C GLU A 412 17.92 20.34 -2.29
N TYR A 413 16.82 19.76 -1.79
CA TYR A 413 15.53 20.46 -1.72
C TYR A 413 15.36 21.13 -0.36
N VAL A 414 15.98 22.31 -0.22
CA VAL A 414 15.53 23.28 0.77
C VAL A 414 14.10 23.65 0.38
N ASN A 415 13.10 23.24 1.17
CA ASN A 415 11.75 23.76 1.01
C ASN A 415 11.89 25.29 0.90
N PRO A 416 11.52 25.92 -0.23
CA PRO A 416 11.68 27.37 -0.41
C PRO A 416 10.96 28.13 0.71
N ASP A 417 9.93 27.51 1.32
CA ASP A 417 9.23 28.01 2.49
C ASP A 417 10.12 28.05 3.72
N ARG A 418 11.08 27.15 3.91
CA ARG A 418 11.99 27.19 5.08
C ARG A 418 12.84 28.45 5.09
N ALA A 419 13.19 28.98 3.91
CA ALA A 419 13.94 30.22 3.76
C ALA A 419 13.04 31.47 3.69
N GLN A 420 11.80 31.37 3.17
CA GLN A 420 10.84 32.48 3.11
C GLN A 420 10.01 32.67 4.37
N ALA A 421 9.79 31.60 5.14
CA ALA A 421 9.02 31.56 6.37
C ALA A 421 9.91 31.58 7.63
N ASP A 422 11.21 31.86 7.48
CA ASP A 422 12.22 31.82 8.55
C ASP A 422 12.22 30.51 9.38
N GLY A 423 11.77 29.40 8.79
CA GLY A 423 11.69 28.09 9.45
C GLY A 423 10.46 27.89 10.35
N TYR A 424 9.37 28.63 10.14
CA TYR A 424 8.15 28.56 10.96
C TYR A 424 6.89 28.16 10.18
N PRO A 425 5.91 27.47 10.83
CA PRO A 425 4.67 27.04 10.18
C PRO A 425 3.81 28.23 9.78
N GLN A 426 3.08 28.11 8.67
CA GLN A 426 2.30 29.21 8.11
C GLN A 426 0.82 28.85 8.18
N LEU A 427 0.07 29.61 8.99
CA LEU A 427 -1.33 29.29 9.26
C LEU A 427 -2.21 29.52 8.03
N ILE A 428 -2.02 30.67 7.37
CA ILE A 428 -2.53 30.95 6.03
C ILE A 428 -1.35 31.37 5.18
N TRP A 429 -1.20 30.73 4.02
CA TRP A 429 -0.19 31.07 3.02
C TRP A 429 -0.84 31.40 1.68
N GLU A 430 -0.69 32.65 1.21
CA GLU A 430 -1.16 33.10 -0.11
C GLU A 430 0.00 33.10 -1.11
N THR A 431 -0.07 32.27 -2.15
CA THR A 431 1.02 32.16 -3.15
C THR A 431 0.64 32.91 -4.45
N TYR A 432 1.49 33.83 -4.92
CA TYR A 432 1.29 34.59 -6.19
C TYR A 432 2.27 34.16 -7.30
N LEU A 433 3.01 33.06 -7.13
CA LEU A 433 4.18 32.79 -7.98
C LEU A 433 3.86 32.32 -9.42
N ARG A 434 2.60 32.30 -9.86
CA ARG A 434 2.20 31.85 -11.21
C ARG A 434 1.21 32.83 -11.88
N PRO A 435 1.35 33.12 -13.18
CA PRO A 435 0.42 34.00 -13.92
C PRO A 435 -1.04 33.52 -13.96
N GLU A 436 -1.33 32.22 -13.78
CA GLU A 436 -2.71 31.72 -13.64
C GLU A 436 -3.23 31.77 -12.19
N ALA A 437 -2.36 32.09 -11.22
CA ALA A 437 -2.67 32.21 -9.79
C ALA A 437 -2.94 33.66 -9.36
N GLU A 438 -3.12 34.59 -10.31
CA GLU A 438 -3.38 35.99 -9.99
C GLU A 438 -4.74 36.15 -9.32
N PHE A 439 -4.75 36.71 -8.10
CA PHE A 439 -5.97 37.11 -7.43
C PHE A 439 -6.68 38.18 -8.26
N VAL A 440 -7.94 37.93 -8.62
CA VAL A 440 -8.74 38.83 -9.46
C VAL A 440 -9.62 39.75 -8.60
N HIS A 441 -10.30 40.70 -9.24
CA HIS A 441 -11.12 41.70 -8.55
C HIS A 441 -12.46 41.10 -8.10
N GLY A 442 -12.86 41.38 -6.85
CA GLY A 442 -14.19 41.01 -6.33
C GLY A 442 -14.22 39.67 -5.60
N GLN A 443 -13.06 39.17 -5.19
CA GLN A 443 -12.93 37.97 -4.37
C GLN A 443 -13.19 38.32 -2.92
N ARG A 444 -13.90 37.44 -2.20
CA ARG A 444 -14.16 37.57 -0.77
C ARG A 444 -13.66 36.34 -0.05
N TYR A 445 -12.97 36.53 1.07
CA TYR A 445 -12.90 35.46 2.04
C TYR A 445 -13.09 35.95 3.47
N THR A 446 -13.78 35.12 4.24
CA THR A 446 -14.10 35.36 5.65
C THR A 446 -13.44 34.28 6.50
N TYR A 447 -12.66 34.70 7.48
CA TYR A 447 -12.01 33.84 8.47
C TYR A 447 -12.55 34.21 9.85
N THR A 448 -13.30 33.34 10.52
CA THR A 448 -13.98 33.70 11.78
C THR A 448 -14.10 32.58 12.80
N GLY A 449 -13.97 32.87 14.10
CA GLY A 449 -14.20 31.85 15.15
C GLY A 449 -13.17 30.73 15.19
N ASN A 450 -12.09 30.79 14.41
CA ASN A 450 -11.07 29.75 14.40
C ASN A 450 -10.11 29.98 15.56
N THR A 451 -9.62 28.89 16.14
CA THR A 451 -8.58 28.97 17.16
C THR A 451 -7.33 28.26 16.73
N ILE A 452 -6.20 28.94 16.90
CA ILE A 452 -4.92 28.43 16.47
C ILE A 452 -3.91 28.47 17.61
N TYR A 453 -3.28 27.32 17.85
CA TYR A 453 -2.14 27.18 18.72
C TYR A 453 -0.90 26.80 17.92
N ASN A 454 0.17 27.57 18.10
CA ASN A 454 1.45 27.36 17.45
C ASN A 454 2.57 27.29 18.49
N GLU A 455 3.39 26.25 18.41
CA GLU A 455 4.54 26.08 19.31
C GLU A 455 5.72 27.02 18.99
N ALA A 456 5.64 27.83 17.92
CA ALA A 456 6.65 28.82 17.55
C ALA A 456 6.24 30.29 17.85
N PRO A 457 7.15 31.13 18.37
CA PRO A 457 6.86 32.51 18.81
C PRO A 457 6.57 33.53 17.69
N THR A 458 6.91 33.21 16.45
CA THR A 458 6.93 34.18 15.32
C THR A 458 6.03 33.81 14.16
N ALA A 459 5.39 32.63 14.20
CA ALA A 459 4.50 32.21 13.13
C ALA A 459 3.06 32.47 13.52
N THR A 460 2.38 33.31 12.74
CA THR A 460 0.95 33.46 12.91
C THR A 460 0.27 33.76 11.59
N PHE A 461 0.87 34.55 10.69
CA PHE A 461 0.32 34.73 9.34
C PHE A 461 1.39 35.13 8.33
N TYR A 462 1.37 34.48 7.17
CA TYR A 462 1.97 35.03 5.95
C TYR A 462 0.87 35.32 4.95
N LEU A 463 0.23 36.46 5.16
CA LEU A 463 -0.55 37.11 4.13
C LEU A 463 0.44 37.92 3.30
N ASN A 464 0.74 37.47 2.09
CA ASN A 464 1.75 38.08 1.23
C ASN A 464 1.55 39.62 1.18
N PRO A 465 2.45 40.42 1.78
CA PRO A 465 2.25 41.85 1.87
C PRO A 465 2.56 42.47 0.51
N ASN A 466 1.49 42.90 -0.19
CA ASN A 466 1.47 43.84 -1.32
C ASN A 466 2.87 44.30 -1.79
N GLU A 467 3.45 43.65 -2.81
CA GLU A 467 4.63 44.22 -3.46
C GLU A 467 4.28 45.61 -4.04
N PRO A 468 5.05 46.66 -3.71
CA PRO A 468 4.80 48.00 -4.24
C PRO A 468 5.03 48.02 -5.76
N GLY A 469 3.95 47.97 -6.55
CA GLY A 469 4.02 48.12 -8.00
C GLY A 469 3.19 47.13 -8.80
N VAL A 470 2.67 46.06 -8.19
CA VAL A 470 1.72 45.15 -8.84
C VAL A 470 0.32 45.75 -8.69
N SER A 471 -0.33 46.08 -9.81
CA SER A 471 -1.59 46.82 -9.79
C SER A 471 -2.75 45.97 -9.26
N ARG A 472 -3.19 46.28 -8.03
CA ARG A 472 -4.60 46.38 -7.61
C ARG A 472 -5.58 45.44 -8.32
N GLN A 473 -5.92 44.31 -7.70
CA GLN A 473 -7.27 43.77 -7.77
C GLN A 473 -7.74 43.42 -6.34
N LEU A 474 -8.94 43.89 -6.01
CA LEU A 474 -9.49 44.03 -4.66
C LEU A 474 -9.96 42.67 -4.13
N VAL A 475 -9.18 42.08 -3.22
CA VAL A 475 -9.61 40.95 -2.38
C VAL A 475 -10.18 41.52 -1.08
N ASP A 476 -11.47 41.32 -0.82
CA ASP A 476 -12.12 41.72 0.42
C ASP A 476 -11.86 40.65 1.50
N ARG A 477 -10.99 40.98 2.44
CA ARG A 477 -10.57 40.09 3.54
C ARG A 477 -11.28 40.46 4.82
N THR A 478 -12.02 39.53 5.40
CA THR A 478 -12.66 39.71 6.71
C THR A 478 -12.08 38.69 7.68
N VAL A 479 -11.38 39.15 8.72
CA VAL A 479 -10.86 38.32 9.81
C VAL A 479 -11.47 38.82 11.11
N VAL A 480 -12.28 38.00 11.77
CA VAL A 480 -13.11 38.40 12.93
C VAL A 480 -13.10 37.29 13.99
N ASP A 481 -12.98 37.62 15.27
CA ASP A 481 -13.15 36.66 16.37
C ASP A 481 -12.31 35.37 16.24
N ASN A 482 -11.05 35.47 15.81
CA ASN A 482 -10.13 34.32 15.80
C ASN A 482 -9.09 34.49 16.90
N ASP A 483 -8.79 33.40 17.61
CA ASP A 483 -7.85 33.38 18.73
C ASP A 483 -6.51 32.76 18.31
N PHE A 484 -5.40 33.39 18.67
CA PHE A 484 -4.05 32.97 18.28
C PHE A 484 -3.14 32.82 19.50
N TYR A 485 -2.56 31.65 19.66
CA TYR A 485 -1.67 31.31 20.77
C TYR A 485 -0.28 30.91 20.25
N GLY A 486 0.79 31.41 20.88
CA GLY A 486 2.19 31.14 20.53
C GLY A 486 3.05 30.84 21.76
N ILE A 487 4.01 29.90 21.66
CA ILE A 487 5.00 29.66 22.74
C ILE A 487 6.25 30.53 22.53
N TRP A 488 6.65 31.26 23.59
CA TRP A 488 7.95 31.95 23.66
C TRP A 488 9.00 31.04 24.34
N PRO A 489 10.16 30.75 23.73
CA PRO A 489 11.21 29.96 24.36
C PRO A 489 11.75 30.63 25.63
N GLN A 490 11.93 29.86 26.70
CA GLN A 490 12.11 30.33 28.08
C GLN A 490 13.32 31.27 28.38
N ASP A 491 14.16 31.63 27.41
CA ASP A 491 15.37 32.44 27.63
C ASP A 491 15.14 33.97 27.67
N GLY A 492 13.89 34.41 27.62
CA GLY A 492 13.31 35.26 28.67
C GLY A 492 13.88 36.67 28.93
N THR A 493 13.39 37.70 28.22
CA THR A 493 13.36 39.07 28.80
C THR A 493 12.09 39.90 28.50
N GLY A 494 10.98 39.31 28.06
CA GLY A 494 9.70 40.04 27.91
C GLY A 494 8.51 39.10 27.92
N ALA A 495 7.41 39.48 28.59
CA ALA A 495 6.23 38.63 28.76
C ALA A 495 5.39 38.58 27.46
N PRO A 496 4.98 37.40 26.96
CA PRO A 496 3.76 37.29 26.20
C PRO A 496 2.60 37.43 27.19
N VAL A 497 1.79 38.46 27.03
CA VAL A 497 0.59 38.70 27.85
C VAL A 497 -0.62 38.53 26.95
N GLU A 498 -1.33 37.42 27.13
CA GLU A 498 -2.79 37.41 27.33
C GLU A 498 -3.22 36.12 28.06
N ASP A 499 -4.32 36.22 28.81
CA ASP A 499 -4.74 35.30 29.87
C ASP A 499 -4.90 33.83 29.42
N GLY A 500 -4.16 32.91 30.06
CA GLY A 500 -4.65 31.53 30.28
C GLY A 500 -3.81 30.36 29.76
N PHE A 501 -2.90 30.56 28.79
CA PHE A 501 -2.16 29.42 28.21
C PHE A 501 -0.65 29.50 28.46
N THR A 502 -0.19 28.75 29.48
CA THR A 502 1.20 28.30 29.60
C THR A 502 1.19 26.78 29.44
N HIS A 503 1.32 26.29 28.20
CA HIS A 503 1.45 24.85 27.98
C HIS A 503 2.83 24.56 27.38
N GLY A 504 3.63 23.80 28.12
CA GLY A 504 4.76 23.05 27.58
C GLY A 504 4.31 21.60 27.49
N GLY A 505 3.83 21.17 26.33
CA GLY A 505 3.33 19.82 26.11
C GLY A 505 2.87 19.60 24.66
N SER A 506 2.96 18.36 24.19
CA SER A 506 2.69 17.95 22.80
C SER A 506 1.20 17.69 22.50
N THR A 507 0.28 18.09 23.38
CA THR A 507 -1.14 17.73 23.28
C THR A 507 -2.04 18.96 23.46
N PRO A 508 -2.98 19.20 22.53
CA PRO A 508 -3.92 20.30 22.65
C PRO A 508 -4.87 20.13 23.85
N PRO A 509 -5.22 21.21 24.58
CA PRO A 509 -6.21 21.15 25.64
C PRO A 509 -7.59 20.76 25.10
N ALA A 510 -8.23 19.77 25.73
CA ALA A 510 -9.55 19.27 25.33
C ALA A 510 -10.64 20.35 25.29
N SER A 511 -10.73 21.16 26.35
CA SER A 511 -11.73 22.23 26.45
C SER A 511 -11.58 23.26 25.34
N TRP A 512 -10.34 23.53 24.93
CA TRP A 512 -10.04 24.48 23.88
C TRP A 512 -10.56 24.01 22.51
N ILE A 513 -10.32 22.74 22.16
CA ILE A 513 -10.88 22.15 20.94
C ILE A 513 -12.40 22.21 21.01
N ALA A 514 -12.99 21.73 22.12
CA ALA A 514 -14.44 21.64 22.29
C ALA A 514 -15.15 23.01 22.22
N ASP A 515 -14.55 24.07 22.78
CA ASP A 515 -15.10 25.43 22.72
C ASP A 515 -15.03 26.00 21.29
N THR A 516 -14.03 25.60 20.49
CA THR A 516 -13.83 26.06 19.11
C THR A 516 -14.74 25.34 18.12
N VAL A 517 -14.64 24.01 18.05
CA VAL A 517 -15.39 23.22 17.04
C VAL A 517 -16.77 22.78 17.53
N GLY A 518 -17.09 22.99 18.81
CA GLY A 518 -18.29 22.50 19.48
C GLY A 518 -18.11 21.12 20.12
N GLN A 519 -18.73 20.94 21.29
CA GLN A 519 -18.60 19.74 22.12
C GLN A 519 -18.91 18.43 21.37
N GLN A 520 -19.94 18.42 20.51
CA GLN A 520 -20.32 17.22 19.75
C GLN A 520 -19.22 16.75 18.79
N VAL A 521 -18.55 17.69 18.12
CA VAL A 521 -17.46 17.38 17.19
C VAL A 521 -16.24 16.88 17.96
N TYR A 522 -15.91 17.53 19.08
CA TYR A 522 -14.84 17.07 19.96
C TYR A 522 -15.10 15.67 20.52
N ASP A 523 -16.31 15.40 21.04
CA ASP A 523 -16.65 14.10 21.63
C ASP A 523 -16.54 12.96 20.61
N PHE A 524 -16.92 13.20 19.35
CA PHE A 524 -16.75 12.24 18.26
C PHE A 524 -15.27 11.92 18.01
N TRP A 525 -14.40 12.94 18.05
CA TRP A 525 -12.98 12.80 17.73
C TRP A 525 -12.08 12.50 18.93
N ALA A 526 -12.59 12.59 20.16
CA ALA A 526 -11.82 12.41 21.38
C ALA A 526 -11.01 11.08 21.42
N PRO A 527 -11.54 9.92 20.94
CA PRO A 527 -10.74 8.71 20.83
C PRO A 527 -9.55 8.87 19.89
N SER A 528 -9.77 9.38 18.66
CA SER A 528 -8.71 9.59 17.67
C SER A 528 -7.65 10.57 18.15
N ILE A 529 -8.05 11.67 18.81
CA ILE A 529 -7.14 12.67 19.40
C ILE A 529 -6.27 12.05 20.50
N ALA A 530 -6.81 11.09 21.25
CA ALA A 530 -6.07 10.33 22.26
C ALA A 530 -5.19 9.20 21.67
N GLY A 531 -5.11 9.08 20.34
CA GLY A 531 -4.39 8.00 19.66
C GLY A 531 -5.07 6.64 19.76
N GLN A 532 -6.37 6.62 20.02
CA GLN A 532 -7.18 5.40 20.13
C GLN A 532 -7.98 5.19 18.83
N ALA A 533 -8.37 3.94 18.57
CA ALA A 533 -9.29 3.63 17.48
C ALA A 533 -10.65 4.30 17.73
N ASN A 534 -11.27 4.77 16.65
CA ASN A 534 -12.61 5.35 16.67
C ASN A 534 -13.56 4.44 15.88
N ASP A 535 -14.37 3.66 16.59
CA ASP A 535 -15.28 2.68 15.99
C ASP A 535 -16.41 3.31 15.16
N ALA A 536 -16.56 4.64 15.18
CA ALA A 536 -17.55 5.35 14.39
C ALA A 536 -17.09 5.61 12.94
N ILE A 537 -15.82 5.37 12.60
CA ILE A 537 -15.25 5.61 11.27
C ILE A 537 -14.52 4.36 10.75
N GLY A 538 -14.22 4.36 9.46
CA GLY A 538 -13.67 3.22 8.78
C GLY A 538 -14.69 2.09 8.62
N PRO A 539 -14.25 0.91 8.15
CA PRO A 539 -15.16 -0.18 7.84
C PRO A 539 -15.92 -0.70 9.07
N ARG A 540 -17.26 -0.77 8.95
CA ARG A 540 -18.12 -1.22 10.05
C ARG A 540 -18.26 -2.75 10.12
N SER A 541 -17.97 -3.44 9.02
CA SER A 541 -17.88 -4.90 8.98
C SER A 541 -16.58 -5.37 9.65
N GLY A 542 -16.66 -5.79 10.90
CA GLY A 542 -15.49 -6.22 11.70
C GLY A 542 -14.79 -7.53 11.28
N THR A 543 -14.85 -7.94 10.02
CA THR A 543 -14.26 -9.20 9.50
C THR A 543 -13.21 -8.95 8.43
N PHE A 544 -12.30 -8.03 8.70
CA PHE A 544 -11.06 -7.90 7.94
C PHE A 544 -10.00 -8.77 8.62
N ALA A 545 -9.53 -9.81 7.92
CA ALA A 545 -8.33 -10.52 8.35
C ALA A 545 -7.15 -9.54 8.36
N GLU A 546 -6.14 -9.78 9.21
CA GLU A 546 -4.87 -9.10 9.01
C GLU A 546 -4.39 -9.38 7.58
N LEU A 547 -4.18 -8.32 6.81
CA LEU A 547 -3.64 -8.47 5.48
C LEU A 547 -2.27 -9.15 5.59
N PRO A 548 -1.92 -10.04 4.65
CA PRO A 548 -0.57 -10.55 4.59
C PRO A 548 0.37 -9.35 4.57
N LYS A 549 1.34 -9.32 5.49
CA LYS A 549 2.43 -8.34 5.38
C LYS A 549 2.98 -8.47 3.97
N ARG A 550 3.23 -7.34 3.32
CA ARG A 550 3.94 -7.35 2.05
C ARG A 550 5.19 -8.19 2.30
N PRO A 551 5.40 -9.30 1.57
CA PRO A 551 6.64 -10.05 1.72
C PRO A 551 7.75 -9.02 1.52
N GLU A 552 8.65 -8.90 2.50
CA GLU A 552 9.92 -8.24 2.24
C GLU A 552 10.41 -8.83 0.94
N GLU A 553 10.68 -7.99 -0.07
CA GLU A 553 11.17 -8.52 -1.33
C GLU A 553 12.32 -9.44 -0.99
N PRO A 554 12.27 -10.73 -1.35
CA PRO A 554 13.47 -11.53 -1.24
C PRO A 554 14.50 -10.74 -2.02
N VAL A 555 15.58 -10.34 -1.34
CA VAL A 555 16.77 -9.86 -2.02
C VAL A 555 17.14 -11.03 -2.92
N VAL A 556 16.70 -10.99 -4.19
CA VAL A 556 16.99 -12.04 -5.14
C VAL A 556 18.48 -11.95 -5.31
N THR A 557 19.19 -12.82 -4.61
CA THR A 557 20.63 -12.79 -4.65
C THR A 557 21.02 -13.10 -6.10
N PRO A 558 22.11 -12.51 -6.61
CA PRO A 558 22.64 -12.90 -7.92
C PRO A 558 22.77 -14.42 -8.07
N GLY A 559 22.99 -15.15 -6.96
CA GLY A 559 23.02 -16.62 -6.89
C GLY A 559 21.71 -17.32 -7.23
N GLU A 560 20.56 -16.81 -6.75
CA GLU A 560 19.24 -17.36 -7.09
C GLU A 560 18.81 -17.03 -8.53
N LEU A 561 19.29 -15.91 -9.07
CA LEU A 561 19.11 -15.57 -10.49
C LEU A 561 19.95 -16.50 -11.39
N LEU A 562 21.15 -16.87 -10.92
CA LEU A 562 22.08 -17.78 -11.59
C LEU A 562 21.63 -19.25 -11.53
N SER A 563 20.99 -19.69 -10.44
CA SER A 563 20.51 -21.07 -10.30
C SER A 563 19.27 -21.39 -11.16
N ARG A 564 18.58 -20.36 -11.66
CA ARG A 564 17.43 -20.48 -12.59
C ARG A 564 17.82 -20.53 -14.07
N LEU A 565 19.11 -20.35 -14.39
CA LEU A 565 19.65 -20.42 -15.75
C LEU A 565 20.18 -21.83 -16.04
N ASP A 566 19.29 -22.75 -16.44
CA ASP A 566 19.74 -24.03 -16.98
C ASP A 566 20.48 -23.81 -18.32
N THR A 567 21.69 -24.37 -18.40
CA THR A 567 22.66 -24.20 -19.48
C THR A 567 22.09 -24.51 -20.88
N VAL A 568 22.08 -23.53 -21.78
CA VAL A 568 21.89 -23.70 -23.23
C VAL A 568 23.26 -23.74 -23.91
N ALA A 569 23.60 -24.84 -24.58
CA ALA A 569 24.85 -24.98 -25.33
C ALA A 569 24.67 -24.52 -26.79
N TYR A 570 25.60 -23.73 -27.30
CA TYR A 570 25.68 -23.28 -28.70
C TYR A 570 26.92 -23.89 -29.38
N SER A 571 26.86 -24.13 -30.70
CA SER A 571 28.01 -24.60 -31.48
C SER A 571 28.25 -23.72 -32.71
N LEU A 572 29.51 -23.32 -32.91
CA LEU A 572 29.96 -22.48 -34.02
C LEU A 572 30.12 -23.29 -35.32
N ARG A 573 29.82 -22.70 -36.48
CA ARG A 573 30.39 -23.14 -37.77
C ARG A 573 31.19 -21.99 -38.40
N GLU A 574 32.26 -22.37 -39.08
CA GLU A 574 33.28 -21.46 -39.64
C GLU A 574 32.69 -20.32 -40.48
N ALA A 575 33.34 -19.16 -40.35
CA ALA A 575 33.01 -17.90 -41.02
C ALA A 575 32.90 -18.06 -42.54
N ASP A 576 31.94 -17.35 -43.15
CA ASP A 576 31.96 -17.20 -44.59
C ASP A 576 33.13 -16.28 -45.00
N GLY A 577 33.52 -16.34 -46.28
CA GLY A 577 34.69 -15.66 -46.83
C GLY A 577 34.66 -14.12 -46.76
N ASN A 578 33.63 -13.53 -46.13
CA ASN A 578 33.53 -12.09 -45.87
C ASN A 578 33.72 -11.72 -44.39
N GLY A 579 34.02 -12.69 -43.52
CA GLY A 579 34.33 -12.43 -42.11
C GLY A 579 33.09 -12.18 -41.23
N ASN A 580 31.88 -12.51 -41.70
CA ASN A 580 30.68 -12.45 -40.87
C ASN A 580 30.48 -13.78 -40.13
N THR A 581 30.32 -13.71 -38.82
CA THR A 581 30.00 -14.87 -37.97
C THR A 581 28.48 -14.98 -37.84
N HIS A 582 27.90 -16.10 -38.26
CA HIS A 582 26.46 -16.35 -38.14
C HIS A 582 26.18 -17.31 -36.98
N PHE A 583 25.46 -16.84 -35.96
CA PHE A 583 24.96 -17.67 -34.87
C PHE A 583 23.58 -18.25 -35.24
N THR A 584 23.40 -19.56 -35.10
CA THR A 584 22.07 -20.19 -35.17
C THR A 584 21.83 -20.99 -33.90
N ALA A 585 20.82 -20.59 -33.13
CA ALA A 585 20.30 -21.35 -32.01
C ALA A 585 19.33 -22.42 -32.52
N SER A 586 19.50 -23.71 -32.19
CA SER A 586 18.47 -24.71 -32.49
C SER A 586 17.30 -24.55 -31.51
N ALA A 587 16.18 -24.06 -32.02
CA ALA A 587 14.95 -23.85 -31.29
C ALA A 587 14.26 -25.18 -30.93
N THR A 588 14.72 -25.89 -29.89
CA THR A 588 14.06 -27.14 -29.45
C THR A 588 13.77 -27.24 -27.96
N LYS A 589 13.98 -26.16 -27.17
CA LYS A 589 13.43 -26.06 -25.81
C LYS A 589 12.61 -24.79 -25.52
N ALA A 590 12.70 -23.75 -26.35
CA ALA A 590 11.87 -22.54 -26.21
C ALA A 590 10.36 -22.78 -26.45
N ALA A 591 9.99 -23.90 -27.08
CA ALA A 591 8.60 -24.25 -27.37
C ALA A 591 7.80 -24.74 -26.14
N GLU A 592 8.46 -25.16 -25.06
CA GLU A 592 7.76 -25.52 -23.81
C GLU A 592 7.39 -24.30 -22.96
N TRP A 593 8.01 -23.13 -23.20
CA TRP A 593 7.80 -21.90 -22.41
C TRP A 593 7.08 -20.77 -23.16
N GLY A 594 6.53 -21.05 -24.36
CA GLY A 594 5.67 -20.11 -25.08
C GLY A 594 6.29 -18.77 -25.51
N ARG A 595 7.63 -18.61 -25.44
CA ARG A 595 8.31 -17.34 -25.78
C ARG A 595 9.04 -17.44 -27.12
N THR A 596 8.64 -16.62 -28.08
CA THR A 596 9.44 -16.32 -29.27
C THR A 596 10.51 -15.29 -28.89
N ALA A 597 11.78 -15.69 -28.96
CA ALA A 597 12.92 -14.84 -28.63
C ALA A 597 12.97 -13.60 -29.55
N ARG A 598 12.93 -12.40 -28.95
CA ARG A 598 13.34 -11.14 -29.58
C ARG A 598 14.68 -10.69 -28.99
N TRP A 599 15.47 -9.99 -29.79
CA TRP A 599 16.85 -9.55 -29.52
C TRP A 599 16.99 -8.52 -28.39
N ASP A 600 15.89 -8.21 -27.72
CA ASP A 600 15.73 -7.13 -26.75
C ASP A 600 15.78 -7.69 -25.31
N ASP A 601 16.15 -8.96 -25.16
CA ASP A 601 16.29 -9.68 -23.90
C ASP A 601 17.70 -9.40 -23.28
N PRO A 602 17.78 -8.85 -22.05
CA PRO A 602 19.05 -8.62 -21.34
C PRO A 602 19.91 -9.88 -21.21
N VAL A 603 19.29 -11.07 -21.15
CA VAL A 603 19.98 -12.37 -21.05
C VAL A 603 20.68 -12.73 -22.38
N ALA A 604 20.07 -12.38 -23.52
CA ALA A 604 20.68 -12.57 -24.83
C ALA A 604 21.87 -11.62 -25.05
N GLN A 605 21.82 -10.41 -24.48
CA GLN A 605 22.93 -9.46 -24.52
C GLN A 605 24.10 -9.89 -23.61
N PHE A 606 23.81 -10.55 -22.48
CA PHE A 606 24.81 -11.07 -21.55
C PHE A 606 25.65 -12.22 -22.15
N LEU A 607 25.05 -13.05 -23.00
CA LEU A 607 25.73 -14.19 -23.64
C LEU A 607 26.72 -13.75 -24.75
N VAL A 608 26.45 -12.64 -25.45
CA VAL A 608 27.32 -12.11 -26.51
C VAL A 608 28.60 -11.48 -25.96
N ALA A 609 28.54 -10.90 -24.75
CA ALA A 609 29.67 -10.23 -24.11
C ALA A 609 30.75 -11.19 -23.59
N ARG A 610 30.45 -12.49 -23.41
CA ARG A 610 31.39 -13.46 -22.82
C ARG A 610 32.39 -14.05 -23.82
N GLU A 611 32.11 -14.03 -25.12
CA GLU A 611 32.98 -14.64 -26.14
C GLU A 611 34.08 -13.71 -26.68
N SER A 612 34.05 -12.43 -26.35
CA SER A 612 35.04 -11.47 -26.84
C SER A 612 36.01 -11.07 -25.71
N PHE A 613 37.28 -11.37 -25.95
CA PHE A 613 38.50 -10.94 -25.22
C PHE A 613 39.14 -11.94 -24.23
N GLU A 614 39.95 -12.84 -24.80
CA GLU A 614 41.20 -13.33 -24.18
C GLU A 614 42.33 -12.31 -24.41
N GLY A 615 43.09 -11.94 -23.36
CA GLY A 615 44.37 -11.20 -23.46
C GLY A 615 44.47 -9.93 -22.61
N SER A 616 45.38 -9.91 -21.64
CA SER A 616 45.47 -8.97 -20.50
C SER A 616 46.43 -7.78 -20.64
N THR A 617 46.16 -6.62 -19.99
CA THR A 617 47.15 -5.79 -19.23
C THR A 617 46.46 -4.67 -18.39
N PRO A 618 47.10 -4.10 -17.34
CA PRO A 618 46.38 -3.75 -16.09
C PRO A 618 46.54 -2.28 -15.53
N VAL A 619 45.93 -1.82 -14.38
CA VAL A 619 45.46 -0.40 -14.03
C VAL A 619 46.18 0.46 -12.94
N LYS A 620 46.23 1.81 -13.16
CA LYS A 620 46.60 2.88 -12.20
C LYS A 620 45.38 3.62 -11.59
N GLN A 621 45.44 3.90 -10.28
CA GLN A 621 44.43 4.60 -9.48
C GLN A 621 44.42 6.13 -9.67
N TYR A 622 43.25 6.77 -9.73
CA TYR A 622 43.09 8.22 -9.76
C TYR A 622 42.74 8.79 -8.37
N LYS A 623 43.37 9.91 -7.99
CA LYS A 623 43.11 10.61 -6.72
C LYS A 623 42.00 11.64 -6.87
N LYS A 624 41.12 11.70 -5.87
CA LYS A 624 40.10 12.73 -5.68
C LYS A 624 40.75 14.12 -5.67
N GLY A 625 40.40 14.97 -6.64
CA GLY A 625 40.86 16.37 -6.73
C GLY A 625 41.87 16.71 -7.84
N GLU A 626 42.27 15.79 -8.72
CA GLU A 626 43.12 16.11 -9.88
C GLU A 626 42.34 16.28 -11.20
N LEU A 627 42.83 17.17 -12.06
CA LEU A 627 42.29 17.49 -13.39
C LEU A 627 42.86 16.56 -14.47
N TYR A 628 41.98 15.94 -15.25
CA TYR A 628 42.34 15.10 -16.41
C TYR A 628 41.87 15.74 -17.71
N ARG A 629 42.62 15.57 -18.81
CA ARG A 629 42.34 16.21 -20.11
C ARG A 629 41.93 15.16 -21.15
N TYR A 630 40.85 15.41 -21.87
CA TYR A 630 40.41 14.58 -22.99
C TYR A 630 41.08 15.01 -24.30
N ALA A 631 41.42 14.07 -25.17
CA ALA A 631 41.90 14.34 -26.52
C ALA A 631 41.12 13.48 -27.53
N VAL A 632 40.28 14.12 -28.34
CA VAL A 632 39.82 13.56 -29.61
C VAL A 632 40.50 14.38 -30.69
N THR A 633 41.13 13.72 -31.65
CA THR A 633 41.76 14.43 -32.78
C THR A 633 40.73 14.68 -33.87
N ASP A 634 40.89 15.76 -34.64
CA ASP A 634 39.96 16.17 -35.70
C ASP A 634 39.76 15.07 -36.78
N GLU A 635 40.75 14.21 -36.98
CA GLU A 635 40.71 13.06 -37.89
C GLU A 635 39.73 11.97 -37.45
N GLN A 636 39.67 11.67 -36.15
CA GLN A 636 38.75 10.67 -35.60
C GLN A 636 37.30 11.16 -35.65
N GLY A 637 37.08 12.48 -35.49
CA GLY A 637 35.77 13.09 -35.72
C GLY A 637 35.36 13.15 -37.20
N ALA A 638 36.31 13.12 -38.14
CA ALA A 638 36.02 13.09 -39.58
C ALA A 638 35.61 11.70 -40.09
N ALA A 639 36.24 10.63 -39.58
CA ALA A 639 35.90 9.25 -39.94
C ALA A 639 34.46 8.87 -39.53
N ALA A 640 34.03 9.23 -38.31
CA ALA A 640 32.68 8.96 -37.83
C ALA A 640 31.57 9.68 -38.66
N ARG A 641 31.91 10.81 -39.32
CA ARG A 641 30.98 11.52 -40.21
C ARG A 641 30.84 10.84 -41.57
N ALA A 642 31.90 10.19 -42.07
CA ALA A 642 31.88 9.47 -43.34
C ALA A 642 30.99 8.22 -43.28
N ASP A 643 30.86 7.61 -42.10
CA ASP A 643 30.01 6.44 -41.86
C ASP A 643 28.56 6.78 -41.44
N GLY A 644 28.15 8.06 -41.55
CA GLY A 644 26.75 8.49 -41.43
C GLY A 644 26.25 8.80 -40.02
N PHE A 645 27.12 8.90 -39.01
CA PHE A 645 26.72 9.25 -37.65
C PHE A 645 26.53 10.78 -37.47
N SER A 646 25.39 11.19 -36.92
CA SER A 646 25.11 12.58 -36.52
C SER A 646 25.08 12.72 -35.00
N TYR A 647 25.56 13.85 -34.47
CA TYR A 647 25.87 14.10 -33.05
C TYR A 647 24.69 14.04 -32.05
N ASN A 648 23.48 13.65 -32.45
CA ASN A 648 22.32 13.69 -31.57
C ASN A 648 21.94 12.37 -30.92
N THR A 649 22.56 11.25 -31.28
CA THR A 649 22.27 9.95 -30.67
C THR A 649 23.47 9.04 -30.81
N ASN A 650 24.32 8.97 -29.77
CA ASN A 650 24.83 7.72 -29.18
C ASN A 650 26.11 7.98 -28.35
N VAL A 651 26.25 7.11 -27.35
CA VAL A 651 27.35 6.99 -26.39
C VAL A 651 28.69 6.85 -27.12
N PHE A 652 29.68 7.69 -26.80
CA PHE A 652 31.05 7.50 -27.29
C PHE A 652 31.80 6.54 -26.35
N HIS A 653 32.43 5.51 -26.91
CA HIS A 653 33.43 4.71 -26.21
C HIS A 653 34.77 5.46 -26.26
N VAL A 654 35.38 5.73 -25.10
CA VAL A 654 36.73 6.30 -25.02
C VAL A 654 37.65 5.27 -24.36
N LEU A 655 38.71 4.87 -25.06
CA LEU A 655 39.80 4.02 -24.55
C LEU A 655 40.87 4.91 -23.89
N ALA A 656 41.31 4.54 -22.69
CA ALA A 656 42.52 5.07 -22.06
C ALA A 656 43.42 3.89 -21.65
N GLU A 657 44.73 3.95 -21.93
CA GLU A 657 45.67 2.85 -21.68
C GLU A 657 46.24 2.81 -20.23
N PRO A 658 46.48 1.61 -19.64
CA PRO A 658 46.79 1.46 -18.19
C PRO A 658 48.21 0.89 -17.83
N VAL A 659 48.59 0.80 -16.52
CA VAL A 659 49.83 0.17 -15.95
C VAL A 659 49.55 -0.98 -14.94
N GLU A 660 50.27 -2.11 -15.02
CA GLU A 660 50.18 -3.38 -14.23
C GLU A 660 49.63 -3.33 -12.77
N GLY A 661 48.37 -3.72 -12.42
CA GLY A 661 47.88 -5.11 -12.16
C GLY A 661 46.32 -5.32 -11.99
N SER A 662 45.43 -4.80 -12.86
CA SER A 662 43.95 -4.80 -12.77
C SER A 662 43.20 -5.04 -14.12
N ARG A 663 41.90 -5.37 -14.11
CA ARG A 663 41.07 -5.73 -15.31
C ARG A 663 40.07 -4.61 -15.71
N PRO A 664 39.50 -4.58 -16.94
CA PRO A 664 38.80 -3.41 -17.51
C PRO A 664 37.34 -3.25 -17.05
N VAL A 665 36.79 -2.04 -17.21
CA VAL A 665 35.37 -1.68 -16.96
C VAL A 665 34.78 -1.02 -18.21
N HIS A 666 33.57 -1.42 -18.61
CA HIS A 666 32.77 -0.75 -19.64
C HIS A 666 31.87 0.31 -18.99
N LEU A 667 31.75 1.49 -19.61
CA LEU A 667 30.85 2.57 -19.18
C LEU A 667 29.74 2.78 -20.23
N LEU A 668 28.49 2.82 -19.79
CA LEU A 668 27.33 3.27 -20.56
C LEU A 668 26.78 4.53 -19.89
N THR A 669 26.55 5.60 -20.67
CA THR A 669 25.88 6.81 -20.17
C THR A 669 24.75 7.20 -21.13
N ASN A 670 23.64 7.77 -20.62
CA ASN A 670 22.61 8.36 -21.47
C ASN A 670 22.42 9.87 -21.19
N ARG A 671 22.19 10.58 -22.30
CA ARG A 671 21.91 12.01 -22.57
C ARG A 671 21.85 13.03 -21.43
N ALA A 672 22.73 14.04 -21.53
CA ALA A 672 22.40 15.44 -21.25
C ALA A 672 22.40 16.25 -22.57
N ARG A 673 21.43 17.16 -22.77
CA ARG A 673 21.43 18.12 -23.90
C ARG A 673 22.19 19.37 -23.50
N TYR A 674 23.14 19.81 -24.32
CA TYR A 674 23.68 21.18 -24.28
C TYR A 674 23.84 21.73 -25.70
N SER A 675 23.47 23.00 -25.88
CA SER A 675 23.68 23.78 -27.10
C SER A 675 25.09 24.35 -27.15
N LEU A 676 25.66 24.50 -28.34
CA LEU A 676 26.87 25.30 -28.55
C LEU A 676 26.60 26.31 -29.67
N ALA A 677 26.72 27.59 -29.32
CA ALA A 677 26.75 28.69 -30.26
C ALA A 677 28.03 28.63 -31.11
N ALA A 678 27.89 29.14 -32.34
CA ALA A 678 28.88 29.06 -33.40
C ALA A 678 30.08 30.00 -33.19
N GLU A 679 31.13 29.72 -33.97
CA GLU A 679 32.26 30.60 -34.29
C GLU A 679 33.39 30.70 -33.25
N GLY A 680 34.18 29.62 -33.19
CA GLY A 680 35.63 29.73 -33.25
C GLY A 680 36.29 30.56 -32.15
N ARG A 681 36.23 30.11 -30.89
CA ARG A 681 37.28 30.35 -29.88
C ARG A 681 37.17 29.37 -28.72
N LEU A 682 38.28 28.69 -28.45
CA LEU A 682 38.50 27.90 -27.24
C LEU A 682 38.48 28.84 -26.02
N LEU A 683 37.65 28.52 -25.04
CA LEU A 683 37.81 28.96 -23.66
C LEU A 683 37.78 27.71 -22.77
N THR A 684 38.99 27.27 -22.42
CA THR A 684 39.26 26.56 -21.18
C THR A 684 38.88 27.48 -20.03
N ASP A 685 37.91 27.09 -19.19
CA ASP A 685 37.94 27.26 -17.73
C ASP A 685 36.78 26.47 -17.07
N GLU A 686 37.20 25.58 -16.16
CA GLU A 686 36.56 25.13 -14.91
C GLU A 686 35.08 24.73 -14.87
N ILE A 687 34.83 23.41 -14.78
CA ILE A 687 33.71 22.87 -13.99
C ILE A 687 34.31 22.26 -12.72
N ALA A 688 34.39 23.09 -11.68
CA ALA A 688 34.53 22.64 -10.31
C ALA A 688 33.12 22.49 -9.71
N ALA A 689 32.92 21.42 -8.95
CA ALA A 689 31.71 21.01 -8.23
C ALA A 689 30.64 20.26 -9.04
N GLY A 690 30.27 19.09 -8.53
CA GLY A 690 29.05 18.38 -8.93
C GLY A 690 29.25 16.99 -9.55
N TRP A 691 30.01 16.10 -8.89
CA TRP A 691 29.66 14.68 -8.97
C TRP A 691 28.94 14.36 -7.66
N GLN A 692 27.61 14.36 -7.69
CA GLN A 692 26.80 13.60 -6.75
C GLN A 692 26.17 12.45 -7.53
N ASP A 693 26.18 11.30 -6.89
CA ASP A 693 26.18 9.99 -7.51
C ASP A 693 24.85 9.66 -8.20
N LEU A 694 24.93 9.32 -9.49
CA LEU A 694 24.05 8.32 -10.11
C LEU A 694 24.91 7.55 -11.14
N GLY A 695 25.84 6.78 -10.59
CA GLY A 695 26.41 5.63 -11.26
C GLY A 695 26.13 4.42 -10.39
N VAL A 696 25.43 3.42 -10.93
CA VAL A 696 25.38 2.10 -10.29
C VAL A 696 26.81 1.57 -10.25
N LEU A 697 27.44 1.72 -9.10
CA LEU A 697 28.67 1.04 -8.74
C LEU A 697 28.24 -0.39 -8.36
N PHE A 698 28.47 -1.39 -9.21
CA PHE A 698 28.53 -2.75 -8.70
C PHE A 698 29.83 -2.86 -7.90
N HIS A 699 29.77 -2.50 -6.62
CA HIS A 699 30.73 -3.00 -5.66
C HIS A 699 30.29 -4.40 -5.28
N THR A 700 30.85 -5.43 -5.91
CA THR A 700 31.01 -6.70 -5.19
C THR A 700 32.23 -6.54 -4.28
N ALA A 701 32.11 -5.83 -3.16
CA ALA A 701 32.72 -6.42 -1.99
C ALA A 701 31.78 -7.55 -1.61
N SER A 702 32.24 -8.78 -1.78
CA SER A 702 31.83 -9.80 -0.85
C SER A 702 32.18 -9.25 0.54
N LEU A 703 31.18 -8.86 1.32
CA LEU A 703 31.39 -8.65 2.75
C LEU A 703 31.94 -9.99 3.31
N PRO A 704 32.93 -9.97 4.20
CA PRO A 704 33.45 -11.20 4.76
C PRO A 704 32.32 -11.97 5.47
N GLU A 705 32.24 -13.27 5.22
CA GLU A 705 31.27 -14.13 5.90
C GLU A 705 31.72 -14.45 7.32
N VAL A 706 30.77 -14.50 8.24
CA VAL A 706 30.95 -14.84 9.67
C VAL A 706 29.97 -15.93 10.07
N THR A 707 30.38 -16.84 10.95
CA THR A 707 29.54 -17.95 11.40
C THR A 707 29.28 -17.81 12.90
N PRO A 708 28.02 -17.61 13.34
CA PRO A 708 27.68 -17.56 14.76
C PRO A 708 28.05 -18.86 15.48
N ALA A 709 28.70 -18.75 16.64
CA ALA A 709 28.80 -19.86 17.58
C ALA A 709 27.40 -20.21 18.15
N PRO A 710 27.12 -21.48 18.45
CA PRO A 710 25.82 -21.90 18.95
C PRO A 710 25.56 -21.44 20.39
N VAL A 711 24.32 -21.05 20.67
CA VAL A 711 23.82 -20.90 22.04
C VAL A 711 23.65 -22.28 22.68
N THR A 712 24.06 -22.42 23.94
CA THR A 712 23.95 -23.68 24.70
C THR A 712 23.08 -23.49 25.93
N TRP A 713 22.45 -24.55 26.44
CA TRP A 713 21.57 -24.47 27.61
C TRP A 713 21.59 -25.73 28.47
N THR A 714 21.07 -25.61 29.69
CA THR A 714 20.88 -26.69 30.65
C THR A 714 19.52 -26.53 31.30
N ASP A 715 18.63 -27.51 31.09
CA ASP A 715 17.32 -27.64 31.74
C ASP A 715 17.43 -28.70 32.85
N ALA A 716 17.10 -28.31 34.08
CA ALA A 716 17.24 -29.11 35.28
C ALA A 716 15.89 -29.26 35.99
N SER A 717 15.78 -30.20 36.93
CA SER A 717 14.53 -30.42 37.66
C SER A 717 14.12 -29.18 38.47
N GLY A 718 13.13 -28.44 37.97
CA GLY A 718 12.64 -27.19 38.54
C GLY A 718 13.51 -25.98 38.15
N SER A 719 12.90 -24.80 38.09
CA SER A 719 13.46 -23.62 37.40
C SER A 719 14.72 -22.97 38.01
N SER A 720 15.09 -23.33 39.24
CA SER A 720 16.17 -22.63 39.96
C SER A 720 17.59 -22.88 39.45
N SER A 721 17.79 -23.87 38.59
CA SER A 721 19.11 -24.27 38.07
C SER A 721 19.21 -24.23 36.55
N ASP A 722 18.18 -23.70 35.89
CA ASP A 722 18.11 -23.59 34.45
C ASP A 722 18.99 -22.46 33.97
N THR A 723 19.75 -22.71 32.91
CA THR A 723 20.67 -21.71 32.35
C THR A 723 20.78 -21.80 30.84
N TYR A 724 21.05 -20.67 30.20
CA TYR A 724 21.50 -20.60 28.80
C TYR A 724 22.78 -19.76 28.70
N THR A 725 23.62 -20.03 27.72
CA THR A 725 24.90 -19.35 27.51
C THR A 725 24.97 -18.77 26.10
N VAL A 726 25.12 -17.45 26.04
CA VAL A 726 25.36 -16.65 24.83
C VAL A 726 26.88 -16.60 24.57
N PRO A 727 27.37 -17.08 23.42
CA PRO A 727 28.80 -17.14 23.13
C PRO A 727 29.36 -15.79 22.65
N VAL A 728 30.69 -15.69 22.60
CA VAL A 728 31.39 -14.61 21.88
C VAL A 728 31.72 -15.10 20.47
N THR A 729 31.25 -14.36 19.46
CA THR A 729 31.64 -14.57 18.06
C THR A 729 32.12 -13.25 17.49
N GLU A 730 33.31 -13.21 16.89
CA GLU A 730 33.84 -12.00 16.27
C GLU A 730 32.91 -11.55 15.12
N HIS A 731 32.56 -10.27 15.10
CA HIS A 731 31.68 -9.66 14.09
C HIS A 731 30.22 -10.15 14.09
N VAL A 732 29.75 -10.72 15.20
CA VAL A 732 28.35 -11.14 15.39
C VAL A 732 27.85 -10.66 16.74
N ALA A 733 26.76 -9.92 16.72
CA ALA A 733 25.98 -9.56 17.91
C ALA A 733 24.86 -10.58 18.14
N TYR A 734 24.55 -10.86 19.41
CA TYR A 734 23.41 -11.70 19.80
C TYR A 734 22.31 -10.82 20.37
N LEU A 735 21.06 -11.13 20.03
CA LEU A 735 19.87 -10.42 20.47
C LEU A 735 18.97 -11.38 21.26
N LEU A 736 18.44 -10.91 22.39
CA LEU A 736 17.38 -11.55 23.15
C LEU A 736 16.12 -10.70 22.98
N ASP A 737 15.05 -11.26 22.43
CA ASP A 737 13.80 -10.53 22.12
C ASP A 737 14.01 -9.21 21.35
N GLY A 738 15.00 -9.21 20.43
CA GLY A 738 15.36 -8.05 19.60
C GLY A 738 16.31 -7.05 20.24
N ALA A 739 16.69 -7.22 21.53
CA ALA A 739 17.65 -6.35 22.22
C ALA A 739 19.02 -7.00 22.37
N HIS A 740 20.09 -6.22 22.23
CA HIS A 740 21.47 -6.72 22.34
C HIS A 740 21.76 -7.36 23.70
N VAL A 741 22.22 -8.61 23.70
CA VAL A 741 22.61 -9.35 24.91
C VAL A 741 24.12 -9.60 24.91
N ALA A 742 24.76 -9.33 26.05
CA ALA A 742 26.19 -9.58 26.18
C ALA A 742 26.48 -11.08 26.17
N ALA A 743 27.70 -11.46 25.80
CA ALA A 743 28.12 -12.85 25.97
C ALA A 743 28.21 -13.20 27.47
N GLY A 744 27.68 -14.36 27.84
CA GLY A 744 27.59 -14.78 29.24
C GLY A 744 26.57 -15.89 29.45
N THR A 745 26.53 -16.40 30.70
CA THR A 745 25.54 -17.39 31.13
C THR A 745 24.45 -16.69 31.93
N TYR A 746 23.20 -16.98 31.59
CA TYR A 746 22.00 -16.36 32.11
C TYR A 746 21.05 -17.40 32.69
N PRO A 747 20.20 -17.05 33.67
CA PRO A 747 19.14 -17.93 34.14
C PRO A 747 18.14 -18.23 33.01
N GLY A 748 17.74 -19.51 32.89
CA GLY A 748 16.64 -19.93 32.03
C GLY A 748 15.31 -19.77 32.75
N ALA A 749 14.32 -19.16 32.10
CA ALA A 749 12.94 -19.10 32.59
C ALA A 749 12.01 -19.21 31.39
N GLU A 750 10.98 -20.05 31.49
CA GLU A 750 9.96 -20.26 30.45
C GLU A 750 10.57 -20.57 29.07
N THR A 751 10.47 -19.64 28.12
CA THR A 751 10.98 -19.74 26.76
C THR A 751 11.96 -18.60 26.48
N VAL A 752 13.15 -18.92 25.98
CA VAL A 752 14.20 -17.96 25.62
C VAL A 752 14.45 -18.02 24.10
N ALA A 753 14.31 -16.87 23.42
CA ALA A 753 14.57 -16.75 21.98
C ALA A 753 15.78 -15.83 21.72
N ILE A 754 16.87 -16.41 21.21
CA ILE A 754 18.09 -15.67 20.87
C ILE A 754 18.30 -15.69 19.36
N THR A 755 18.61 -14.54 18.77
CA THR A 755 19.02 -14.42 17.37
C THR A 755 20.43 -13.86 17.26
N ALA A 756 21.16 -14.24 16.21
CA ALA A 756 22.49 -13.72 15.89
C ALA A 756 22.40 -12.82 14.66
N VAL A 757 23.01 -11.64 14.73
CA VAL A 757 23.07 -10.66 13.64
C VAL A 757 24.54 -10.28 13.37
N PRO A 758 24.98 -10.18 12.10
CA PRO A 758 26.35 -9.77 11.80
C PRO A 758 26.54 -8.28 12.08
N ASP A 759 27.75 -7.90 12.49
CA ASP A 759 28.15 -6.49 12.59
C ASP A 759 28.09 -5.82 11.21
N ALA A 760 27.93 -4.49 11.19
CA ALA A 760 27.95 -3.71 9.96
C ALA A 760 29.24 -3.98 9.16
N GLY A 761 29.08 -4.43 7.91
CA GLY A 761 30.19 -4.81 7.03
C GLY A 761 30.50 -6.30 6.96
N TYR A 762 29.69 -7.17 7.57
CA TYR A 762 29.81 -8.63 7.51
C TYR A 762 28.48 -9.29 7.11
N LEU A 763 28.53 -10.53 6.64
CA LEU A 763 27.37 -11.36 6.31
C LEU A 763 27.42 -12.67 7.09
N LEU A 764 26.28 -13.23 7.49
CA LEU A 764 26.27 -14.60 8.00
C LEU A 764 26.61 -15.57 6.87
N ALA A 765 27.49 -16.54 7.12
CA ALA A 765 27.81 -17.59 6.17
C ALA A 765 26.54 -18.37 5.78
N ASP A 766 26.44 -18.77 4.50
CA ASP A 766 25.28 -19.49 4.00
C ASP A 766 25.03 -20.79 4.80
N GLY A 767 23.79 -20.99 5.24
CA GLY A 767 23.38 -22.11 6.10
C GLY A 767 23.80 -22.03 7.58
N ALA A 768 24.38 -20.91 8.05
CA ALA A 768 24.72 -20.75 9.46
C ALA A 768 23.47 -20.63 10.36
N ALA A 769 23.51 -21.26 11.53
CA ALA A 769 22.44 -21.15 12.51
C ALA A 769 22.42 -19.73 13.11
N ALA A 770 21.30 -19.02 12.94
CA ALA A 770 21.13 -17.62 13.35
C ALA A 770 20.02 -17.40 14.39
N GLY A 771 19.37 -18.48 14.87
CA GLY A 771 18.30 -18.41 15.86
C GLY A 771 18.22 -19.68 16.71
N TRP A 772 17.98 -19.50 18.01
CA TRP A 772 17.79 -20.57 18.98
C TRP A 772 16.59 -20.25 19.86
N THR A 773 15.64 -21.20 19.94
CA THR A 773 14.52 -21.15 20.88
C THR A 773 14.71 -22.27 21.90
N ILE A 774 14.75 -21.91 23.17
CA ILE A 774 14.98 -22.83 24.29
C ILE A 774 13.75 -22.81 25.18
N GLU A 775 13.15 -23.98 25.44
CA GLU A 775 12.04 -24.15 26.38
C GLU A 775 12.54 -24.85 27.65
N PHE A 776 12.31 -24.25 28.82
CA PHE A 776 12.68 -24.79 30.13
C PHE A 776 11.47 -25.44 30.83
N SER A 777 11.69 -26.51 31.59
CA SER A 777 10.61 -27.27 32.22
C SER A 777 10.40 -26.90 33.70
N ASP A 778 9.32 -26.19 34.00
CA ASP A 778 9.07 -25.64 35.35
C ASP A 778 8.64 -26.66 36.42
N GLY A 779 8.27 -27.88 36.02
CA GLY A 779 7.76 -28.90 36.94
C GLY A 779 8.86 -29.74 37.58
N ARG A 780 8.66 -30.16 38.83
CA ARG A 780 9.60 -31.09 39.49
C ARG A 780 9.59 -32.43 38.77
N TRP A 781 10.76 -32.87 38.30
CA TRP A 781 10.85 -34.13 37.58
C TRP A 781 10.48 -35.32 38.46
N VAL A 782 9.64 -36.22 37.94
CA VAL A 782 9.24 -37.48 38.58
C VAL A 782 9.51 -38.66 37.65
N THR A 783 9.96 -39.77 38.21
CA THR A 783 10.09 -41.04 37.49
C THR A 783 8.93 -41.93 37.90
N PRO A 784 7.97 -42.22 37.00
CA PRO A 784 6.92 -43.19 37.28
C PRO A 784 7.50 -44.55 37.68
N ALA A 785 6.89 -45.17 38.68
CA ALA A 785 7.24 -46.52 39.07
C ALA A 785 6.51 -47.51 38.16
N GLU A 786 7.19 -48.58 37.76
CA GLU A 786 6.60 -49.62 36.91
C GLU A 786 5.39 -50.29 37.58
N VAL A 787 4.33 -50.48 36.80
CA VAL A 787 3.13 -51.22 37.18
C VAL A 787 3.43 -52.71 37.17
N LYS A 788 3.09 -53.45 38.23
CA LYS A 788 3.37 -54.90 38.27
C LYS A 788 2.17 -55.71 37.79
N LEU A 789 2.45 -56.81 37.10
CA LEU A 789 1.45 -57.75 36.62
C LEU A 789 1.32 -58.95 37.58
N LEU A 790 0.08 -59.42 37.75
CA LEU A 790 -0.21 -60.75 38.24
C LEU A 790 -1.14 -61.44 37.23
N ASP A 791 -0.57 -62.33 36.44
CA ASP A 791 -1.28 -63.23 35.52
C ASP A 791 -1.31 -64.62 36.13
N VAL A 792 -2.51 -65.16 36.31
CA VAL A 792 -2.74 -66.49 36.87
C VAL A 792 -3.63 -67.31 35.94
N PRO A 793 -3.60 -68.65 35.99
CA PRO A 793 -4.36 -69.46 35.05
C PRO A 793 -5.86 -69.12 34.99
N GLY A 794 -6.29 -68.57 33.85
CA GLY A 794 -7.65 -68.10 33.59
C GLY A 794 -7.86 -66.63 34.01
N THR A 795 -8.75 -65.92 33.33
CA THR A 795 -8.87 -64.44 33.44
C THR A 795 -9.53 -63.92 34.72
N ALA A 796 -9.99 -64.81 35.61
CA ALA A 796 -10.81 -64.41 36.76
C ALA A 796 -10.02 -63.70 37.86
N ASN A 797 -8.69 -63.90 37.91
CA ASN A 797 -7.84 -63.41 38.99
C ASN A 797 -6.66 -62.58 38.50
N ASP A 798 -6.59 -62.31 37.19
CA ASP A 798 -5.59 -61.46 36.58
C ASP A 798 -5.71 -60.04 37.13
N ALA A 799 -4.58 -59.41 37.42
CA ALA A 799 -4.58 -58.08 37.98
C ALA A 799 -3.33 -57.28 37.63
N ILE A 800 -3.51 -55.96 37.54
CA ILE A 800 -2.42 -55.00 37.58
C ILE A 800 -2.30 -54.42 39.00
N ILE A 801 -1.07 -54.15 39.42
CA ILE A 801 -0.75 -53.56 40.72
C ILE A 801 -0.18 -52.17 40.47
N VAL A 802 -1.01 -51.16 40.66
CA VAL A 802 -0.64 -49.75 40.50
C VAL A 802 0.15 -49.31 41.73
N PRO A 803 1.41 -48.84 41.58
CA PRO A 803 2.26 -48.47 42.69
C PRO A 803 1.81 -47.14 43.32
N LYS A 804 2.25 -46.89 44.55
CA LYS A 804 2.18 -45.56 45.14
C LYS A 804 3.33 -44.73 44.58
N ALA A 805 3.01 -43.65 43.86
CA ALA A 805 3.99 -42.70 43.33
C ALA A 805 3.59 -41.27 43.71
N THR A 806 4.56 -40.49 44.19
CA THR A 806 4.36 -39.06 44.48
C THR A 806 4.37 -38.29 43.18
N GLY A 807 3.38 -37.42 42.95
CA GLY A 807 3.32 -36.55 41.79
C GLY A 807 2.95 -37.23 40.47
N VAL A 808 2.52 -38.49 40.50
CA VAL A 808 2.11 -39.27 39.31
C VAL A 808 0.76 -39.94 39.58
N GLU A 809 -0.16 -39.86 38.63
CA GLU A 809 -1.37 -40.68 38.57
C GLU A 809 -1.27 -41.70 37.43
N TYR A 810 -1.99 -42.82 37.56
CA TYR A 810 -2.00 -43.88 36.55
C TYR A 810 -3.39 -44.00 35.94
N LEU A 811 -3.43 -44.17 34.63
CA LEU A 811 -4.62 -44.34 33.83
C LEU A 811 -4.64 -45.76 33.27
N LEU A 812 -5.73 -46.48 33.51
CA LEU A 812 -6.03 -47.77 32.91
C LEU A 812 -7.02 -47.56 31.77
N ASP A 813 -6.61 -47.82 30.53
CA ASP A 813 -7.41 -47.60 29.31
C ASP A 813 -8.07 -46.19 29.28
N GLY A 814 -7.30 -45.17 29.71
CA GLY A 814 -7.72 -43.77 29.74
C GLY A 814 -8.50 -43.34 30.99
N GLN A 815 -8.77 -44.24 31.96
CA GLN A 815 -9.46 -43.91 33.21
C GLN A 815 -8.49 -43.89 34.41
N VAL A 816 -8.53 -42.83 35.22
CA VAL A 816 -7.66 -42.71 36.40
C VAL A 816 -7.98 -43.80 37.43
N VAL A 817 -6.97 -44.55 37.84
CA VAL A 817 -7.08 -45.64 38.82
C VAL A 817 -6.27 -45.32 40.08
N ARG A 818 -6.86 -45.61 41.25
CA ARG A 818 -6.17 -45.46 42.55
C ARG A 818 -5.03 -46.46 42.70
N GLN A 819 -4.05 -46.17 43.54
CA GLN A 819 -3.02 -47.14 43.93
C GLN A 819 -3.64 -48.46 44.45
N GLY A 820 -3.01 -49.60 44.15
CA GLY A 820 -3.45 -50.93 44.59
C GLY A 820 -3.74 -51.90 43.44
N ARG A 821 -4.37 -53.03 43.78
CA ARG A 821 -4.69 -54.12 42.87
C ARG A 821 -5.99 -53.83 42.10
N HIS A 822 -5.97 -53.98 40.78
CA HIS A 822 -7.14 -53.89 39.89
C HIS A 822 -7.26 -55.15 39.05
N THR A 823 -8.40 -55.83 39.14
CA THR A 823 -8.65 -57.09 38.43
C THR A 823 -8.97 -56.83 36.96
N VAL A 824 -8.35 -57.58 36.06
CA VAL A 824 -8.59 -57.58 34.61
C VAL A 824 -9.42 -58.81 34.28
N GLY A 825 -10.74 -58.66 34.14
CA GLY A 825 -11.68 -59.79 34.09
C GLY A 825 -11.80 -60.51 32.73
N SER A 826 -11.08 -60.07 31.70
CA SER A 826 -11.20 -60.57 30.32
C SER A 826 -9.84 -60.63 29.62
N ALA A 827 -9.70 -61.57 28.68
CA ALA A 827 -8.50 -61.66 27.85
C ALA A 827 -8.38 -60.45 26.91
N GLY A 828 -7.16 -59.98 26.68
CA GLY A 828 -6.87 -58.84 25.80
C GLY A 828 -5.71 -57.98 26.30
N THR A 829 -5.40 -56.97 25.50
CA THR A 829 -4.37 -55.97 25.78
C THR A 829 -4.88 -54.94 26.79
N VAL A 830 -4.07 -54.67 27.81
CA VAL A 830 -4.30 -53.64 28.82
C VAL A 830 -3.21 -52.58 28.70
N ARG A 831 -3.61 -51.31 28.55
CA ARG A 831 -2.67 -50.18 28.49
C ARG A 831 -2.75 -49.37 29.77
N VAL A 832 -1.59 -49.20 30.42
CA VAL A 832 -1.45 -48.35 31.61
C VAL A 832 -0.53 -47.18 31.30
N GLU A 833 -1.01 -45.97 31.55
CA GLU A 833 -0.25 -44.74 31.34
C GLU A 833 -0.03 -44.03 32.66
N ALA A 834 1.18 -43.54 32.89
CA ALA A 834 1.49 -42.64 33.99
C ALA A 834 1.44 -41.19 33.50
N ARG A 835 0.67 -40.35 34.19
CA ARG A 835 0.60 -38.91 33.95
C ARG A 835 1.12 -38.17 35.17
N ALA A 836 1.96 -37.16 34.95
CA ALA A 836 2.39 -36.28 36.04
C ALA A 836 1.22 -35.41 36.52
N LEU A 837 1.08 -35.25 37.83
CA LEU A 837 0.12 -34.34 38.45
C LEU A 837 0.63 -32.89 38.36
N ALA A 838 -0.28 -31.93 38.51
CA ALA A 838 0.06 -30.50 38.49
C ALA A 838 1.25 -30.18 39.41
N GLY A 839 2.24 -29.45 38.87
CA GLY A 839 3.52 -29.13 39.55
C GLY A 839 4.64 -30.16 39.37
N TYR A 840 4.41 -31.24 38.62
CA TYR A 840 5.39 -32.26 38.29
C TYR A 840 5.47 -32.49 36.78
N VAL A 841 6.64 -32.94 36.30
CA VAL A 841 6.87 -33.33 34.90
C VAL A 841 7.50 -34.71 34.89
N VAL A 842 7.12 -35.59 33.97
CA VAL A 842 7.78 -36.90 33.83
C VAL A 842 9.22 -36.65 33.38
N ALA A 843 10.20 -37.15 34.13
CA ALA A 843 11.61 -36.93 33.85
C ALA A 843 11.93 -37.35 32.39
N PRO A 844 12.69 -36.55 31.62
CA PRO A 844 13.08 -36.90 30.26
C PRO A 844 13.67 -38.32 30.18
N GLY A 845 13.11 -39.17 29.31
CA GLY A 845 13.53 -40.56 29.13
C GLY A 845 12.95 -41.59 30.13
N ALA A 846 12.11 -41.19 31.08
CA ALA A 846 11.42 -42.13 31.97
C ALA A 846 10.28 -42.86 31.25
N ALA A 847 10.10 -44.16 31.56
CA ALA A 847 8.98 -44.95 31.04
C ALA A 847 7.66 -44.46 31.65
N GLY A 848 6.70 -44.10 30.80
CA GLY A 848 5.37 -43.59 31.20
C GLY A 848 4.19 -44.37 30.63
N VAL A 849 4.43 -45.40 29.82
CA VAL A 849 3.36 -46.24 29.24
C VAL A 849 3.81 -47.69 29.28
N TRP A 850 2.94 -48.57 29.77
CA TRP A 850 3.13 -50.02 29.77
C TRP A 850 1.94 -50.70 29.12
N THR A 851 2.22 -51.72 28.32
CA THR A 851 1.20 -52.52 27.63
C THR A 851 1.38 -53.98 28.05
N TYR A 852 0.30 -54.60 28.51
CA TYR A 852 0.29 -55.98 28.99
C TYR A 852 -0.76 -56.79 28.24
N GLU A 853 -0.46 -58.05 27.95
CA GLU A 853 -1.39 -59.00 27.31
C GLU A 853 -1.84 -60.05 28.32
N PHE A 854 -3.15 -60.19 28.52
CA PHE A 854 -3.73 -61.26 29.34
C PHE A 854 -4.39 -62.31 28.45
N SER A 855 -4.12 -63.59 28.69
CA SER A 855 -4.66 -64.70 27.89
C SER A 855 -5.36 -65.74 28.75
N SER A 856 -6.38 -66.42 28.19
CA SER A 856 -7.13 -67.46 28.91
C SER A 856 -6.39 -68.80 29.03
N SER A 857 -5.14 -68.90 28.56
CA SER A 857 -4.32 -70.12 28.51
C SER A 857 -2.97 -69.93 29.21
N HIS A 858 -2.58 -70.90 30.05
CA HIS A 858 -1.39 -70.94 30.92
C HIS A 858 -0.16 -70.09 30.46
N PRO A 859 0.51 -69.35 31.37
CA PRO A 859 1.68 -68.57 31.04
C PRO A 859 2.91 -69.47 30.82
N ARG A 860 3.66 -69.25 29.74
CA ARG A 860 5.06 -69.71 29.67
C ARG A 860 5.94 -68.65 30.31
N ASN A 861 6.46 -68.96 31.50
CA ASN A 861 7.58 -68.26 32.13
C ASN A 861 8.68 -67.94 31.08
N LYS A 862 8.90 -66.66 30.81
CA LYS A 862 10.18 -65.99 31.00
C LYS A 862 10.00 -64.49 31.07
#